data_AF-A0A661XX52-F1
#
_entry.id   AF-A0A661XX52-F1
#
_cell.length_a   1.000
_cell.length_b   1.000
_cell.length_c   1.000
_cell.angle_alpha   90.00
_cell.angle_beta   90.00
_cell.angle_gamma   90.00
#
_symmetry.space_group_name_H-M   'P 1'
#
loop_
_entity.id
_entity.type
_entity.pdbx_description
1 polymer ?
#
loop_
_entity_poly.entity_id
_entity_poly.type
_entity_poly.pdbx_seq_one_letter_code
_entity_poly.pdbx_strand_id
1 'polypeptide(L)'
;EKISIPNGVNQARYFHVWELSDKNIEPGQNLEYYFEITDNDGLRGGKSTKTQIQVVTLPSYEELKNAEKEQDNEIKDELESSIEEARRLKEEFQRLQMDFLQKKELTWQDKKQLENLLEEQQSLQNKLENIQEKNLKNQQQQQEFNEQSEDILKKQEEINKLFDELLNDEMKKLYEEIQKLMEELNKDQLQEKISDFEMNNDDLEKELDRTLELFKQLELEKNVNDAVDELNKLAEEQKELAEDTKEKTKEPEELLDIQKQLSEDFKKLTEDLDDIQKKNNELEKPMPLDDNKEEQKSVEDEMKKSEENLEKSKNKKAGENQDKAAEQMKQMAGKMAAQMAQAQSQGLEEDMAALRKLLNNIIDLSIEQEKLMTEVSKTGTKDPRFKELAQVQHQQLDDAKHIGDSLYALSKRIIQLESFVNKEMSSVNRNMESALQGMSDRNSQKASMHQKYSMTSLNNLALLLDEALQQMQQQMASMMPGQGNCQKPGGSGQQPSASDIKKMQDSLSKQLDQMKKEMEKGKSPGGKGGNKNQGMSKEIAQMAAQQAAIRQQLEKLAKELNEEGKGQGNELKKISLLMEENEKDLANQNLTNQTKLRQQEIQSRLLKAEKAEREREWDNKRISNEVKNQKLSNPEQFSKYNKLKQNEAEMLETLPPNLNPYYKKKVSEYFNKLETE
;
A
#
# COMPACT_ATOMS: atom_id res chain seq x y z
N GLU A 1 3.84 -11.11 -39.45
CA GLU A 1 4.10 -9.66 -39.62
C GLU A 1 4.97 -9.46 -40.87
N LYS A 2 4.93 -8.31 -41.56
CA LYS A 2 5.79 -8.05 -42.72
C LYS A 2 7.03 -7.27 -42.28
N ILE A 3 8.21 -7.86 -42.50
CA ILE A 3 9.50 -7.28 -42.11
C ILE A 3 10.18 -6.71 -43.36
N SER A 4 10.67 -5.47 -43.28
CA SER A 4 11.39 -4.84 -44.39
C SER A 4 12.80 -5.41 -44.53
N ILE A 5 13.20 -5.71 -45.76
CA ILE A 5 14.51 -6.29 -46.08
C ILE A 5 15.31 -5.25 -46.91
N PRO A 6 16.61 -5.04 -46.63
CA PRO A 6 17.43 -4.13 -47.42
C PRO A 6 17.56 -4.59 -48.89
N ASN A 7 17.46 -3.65 -49.83
CA ASN A 7 17.57 -3.93 -51.26
C ASN A 7 19.04 -4.09 -51.69
N GLY A 8 19.31 -5.01 -52.62
CA GLY A 8 20.61 -5.12 -53.32
C GLY A 8 21.71 -5.89 -52.57
N VAL A 9 21.37 -6.57 -51.47
CA VAL A 9 22.31 -7.40 -50.69
C VAL A 9 21.96 -8.89 -50.81
N ASN A 10 23.00 -9.72 -50.99
CA ASN A 10 22.86 -11.18 -51.05
C ASN A 10 22.77 -11.84 -49.65
N GLN A 11 23.14 -11.10 -48.60
CA GLN A 11 23.02 -11.49 -47.20
C GLN A 11 22.64 -10.26 -46.38
N ALA A 12 21.65 -10.40 -45.50
CA ALA A 12 21.23 -9.36 -44.58
C ALA A 12 20.99 -9.98 -43.20
N ARG A 13 21.45 -9.31 -42.15
CA ARG A 13 21.01 -9.58 -40.77
C ARG A 13 19.91 -8.59 -40.44
N TYR A 14 18.83 -9.08 -39.86
CA TYR A 14 17.76 -8.23 -39.37
C TYR A 14 17.45 -8.59 -37.91
N PHE A 15 16.90 -7.62 -37.20
CA PHE A 15 16.37 -7.78 -35.86
C PHE A 15 14.93 -7.26 -35.90
N HIS A 16 14.01 -8.05 -35.35
CA HIS A 16 12.58 -7.71 -35.30
C HIS A 16 12.08 -8.00 -33.90
N VAL A 17 11.48 -7.01 -33.25
CA VAL A 17 10.78 -7.19 -31.98
C VAL A 17 9.32 -7.42 -32.32
N TRP A 18 8.79 -8.56 -31.89
CA TRP A 18 7.39 -8.88 -32.06
C TRP A 18 6.67 -8.64 -30.73
N GLU A 19 5.81 -7.62 -30.70
CA GLU A 19 4.98 -7.31 -29.54
C GLU A 19 3.77 -8.25 -29.52
N LEU A 20 3.70 -9.09 -28.49
CA LEU A 20 2.69 -10.16 -28.37
C LEU A 20 1.45 -9.72 -27.59
N SER A 21 1.50 -8.56 -26.94
CA SER A 21 0.43 -7.97 -26.12
C SER A 21 -0.90 -7.90 -26.86
N ASP A 22 -0.87 -7.60 -28.17
CA ASP A 22 -2.06 -7.48 -29.02
C ASP A 22 -2.65 -8.82 -29.49
N LYS A 23 -2.05 -9.96 -29.11
CA LYS A 23 -2.43 -11.29 -29.59
C LYS A 23 -3.29 -12.09 -28.63
N ASN A 24 -3.62 -11.54 -27.46
CA ASN A 24 -4.51 -12.14 -26.47
C ASN A 24 -4.14 -13.61 -26.18
N ILE A 25 -2.83 -13.86 -26.05
CA ILE A 25 -2.29 -15.20 -25.84
C ILE A 25 -2.45 -15.53 -24.35
N GLU A 26 -3.11 -16.66 -24.06
CA GLU A 26 -3.35 -17.07 -22.68
C GLU A 26 -2.15 -17.84 -22.10
N PRO A 27 -1.94 -17.83 -20.77
CA PRO A 27 -0.94 -18.65 -20.10
C PRO A 27 -1.03 -20.13 -20.51
N GLY A 28 0.12 -20.79 -20.69
CA GLY A 28 0.20 -22.19 -21.10
C GLY A 28 0.02 -22.46 -22.61
N GLN A 29 -0.27 -21.43 -23.42
CA GLN A 29 -0.34 -21.60 -24.88
C GLN A 29 1.05 -21.63 -25.54
N ASN A 30 1.15 -22.40 -26.62
CA ASN A 30 2.34 -22.48 -27.46
C ASN A 30 2.23 -21.49 -28.63
N LEU A 31 3.21 -20.60 -28.74
CA LEU A 31 3.38 -19.70 -29.86
C LEU A 31 4.35 -20.31 -30.87
N GLU A 32 3.80 -20.79 -31.99
CA GLU A 32 4.60 -21.23 -33.12
C GLU A 32 4.92 -20.06 -34.06
N TYR A 33 6.19 -19.87 -34.40
CA TYR A 33 6.61 -18.83 -35.34
C TYR A 33 7.66 -19.33 -36.33
N TYR A 34 7.64 -18.73 -37.51
CA TYR A 34 8.63 -18.95 -38.57
C TYR A 34 8.78 -17.69 -39.40
N PHE A 35 9.93 -17.55 -40.05
CA PHE A 35 10.13 -16.53 -41.07
C PHE A 35 9.90 -17.12 -42.45
N GLU A 36 9.17 -16.38 -43.28
CA GLU A 36 8.96 -16.70 -44.69
C GLU A 36 9.52 -15.55 -45.54
N ILE A 37 10.35 -15.89 -46.51
CA ILE A 37 10.84 -14.95 -47.53
C ILE A 37 10.31 -15.37 -48.90
N THR A 38 9.80 -14.42 -49.66
CA THR A 38 9.30 -14.62 -51.02
C THR A 38 10.16 -13.83 -52.00
N ASP A 39 10.56 -14.44 -53.12
CA ASP A 39 11.33 -13.76 -54.16
C ASP A 39 10.51 -12.69 -54.91
N ASN A 40 11.17 -11.87 -55.72
CA ASN A 40 10.58 -10.73 -56.41
C ASN A 40 9.90 -11.07 -57.75
N ASP A 41 9.57 -12.34 -58.04
CA ASP A 41 8.90 -12.75 -59.28
C ASP A 41 7.38 -12.45 -59.25
N GLY A 42 7.05 -11.17 -59.44
CA GLY A 42 5.67 -10.66 -59.41
C GLY A 42 4.75 -11.17 -60.54
N LEU A 43 5.28 -11.77 -61.61
CA LEU A 43 4.47 -12.31 -62.72
C LEU A 43 3.92 -13.71 -62.42
N ARG A 44 4.55 -14.46 -61.52
CA ARG A 44 4.16 -15.84 -61.14
C ARG A 44 3.81 -16.01 -59.65
N GLY A 45 3.79 -14.92 -58.89
CA GLY A 45 3.44 -14.94 -57.46
C GLY A 45 4.61 -15.20 -56.51
N GLY A 46 5.85 -15.22 -57.02
CA GLY A 46 7.08 -15.42 -56.27
C GLY A 46 7.29 -16.83 -55.71
N LYS A 47 8.54 -17.22 -55.47
CA LYS A 47 8.89 -18.46 -54.74
C LYS A 47 9.19 -18.14 -53.28
N SER A 48 8.57 -18.88 -52.37
CA SER A 48 8.79 -18.74 -50.93
C SER A 48 9.71 -19.83 -50.36
N THR A 49 10.49 -19.45 -49.35
CA THR A 49 11.23 -20.36 -48.46
C THR A 49 10.94 -19.99 -47.00
N LYS A 50 10.79 -21.00 -46.13
CA LYS A 50 10.50 -20.83 -44.70
C LYS A 50 11.66 -21.33 -43.84
N THR A 51 11.86 -20.70 -42.68
CA THR A 51 12.70 -21.26 -41.62
C THR A 51 12.03 -22.47 -40.96
N GLN A 52 12.76 -23.20 -40.13
CA GLN A 52 12.14 -24.16 -39.21
C GLN A 52 11.16 -23.43 -38.29
N ILE A 53 10.04 -24.09 -37.98
CA ILE A 53 9.08 -23.59 -36.99
C ILE A 53 9.77 -23.63 -35.63
N GLN A 54 9.76 -22.49 -34.95
CA GLN A 54 10.17 -22.35 -33.56
C GLN A 54 8.92 -22.29 -32.70
N VAL A 55 8.99 -22.83 -31.49
CA VAL A 55 7.89 -22.83 -30.53
C VAL A 55 8.35 -22.12 -29.27
N VAL A 56 7.57 -21.14 -28.82
CA VAL A 56 7.72 -20.51 -27.51
C VAL A 56 6.54 -20.96 -26.68
N THR A 57 6.82 -21.66 -25.58
CA THR A 57 5.80 -22.04 -24.60
C THR A 57 5.72 -20.94 -23.57
N LEU A 58 4.55 -20.33 -23.41
CA LEU A 58 4.30 -19.41 -22.31
C LEU A 58 4.10 -20.19 -21.02
N PRO A 59 4.57 -19.69 -19.86
CA PRO A 59 4.32 -20.32 -18.58
C PRO A 59 2.82 -20.56 -18.37
N SER A 60 2.47 -21.69 -17.78
CA SER A 60 1.10 -21.96 -17.33
C SER A 60 0.76 -21.10 -16.11
N TYR A 61 -0.53 -20.96 -15.81
CA TYR A 61 -0.99 -20.24 -14.61
C TYR A 61 -0.38 -20.83 -13.33
N GLU A 62 -0.23 -22.16 -13.26
CA GLU A 62 0.38 -22.86 -12.13
C GLU A 62 1.89 -22.57 -12.01
N GLU A 63 2.61 -22.53 -13.14
CA GLU A 63 4.03 -22.16 -13.15
C GLU A 63 4.23 -20.70 -12.73
N LEU A 64 3.34 -19.80 -13.14
CA LEU A 64 3.35 -18.39 -12.71
C LEU A 64 3.08 -18.27 -11.21
N LYS A 65 2.05 -18.96 -10.70
CA LYS A 65 1.71 -18.99 -9.27
C LYS A 65 2.87 -19.54 -8.42
N ASN A 66 3.53 -20.60 -8.88
CA ASN A 66 4.69 -21.16 -8.18
C ASN A 66 5.91 -20.24 -8.22
N ALA A 67 6.20 -19.62 -9.37
CA ALA A 67 7.28 -18.65 -9.49
C ALA A 67 7.04 -17.42 -8.58
N GLU A 68 5.79 -16.97 -8.50
CA GLU A 68 5.39 -15.92 -7.57
C GLU A 68 5.64 -16.32 -6.12
N LYS A 69 5.16 -17.50 -5.70
CA LYS A 69 5.38 -18.00 -4.33
C LYS A 69 6.86 -18.10 -3.98
N GLU A 70 7.69 -18.55 -4.92
CA GLU A 70 9.15 -18.59 -4.72
C GLU A 70 9.72 -17.19 -4.52
N GLN A 71 9.28 -16.21 -5.32
CA GLN A 71 9.73 -14.83 -5.22
C GLN A 71 9.25 -14.14 -3.94
N ASP A 72 8.01 -14.39 -3.51
CA ASP A 72 7.47 -13.89 -2.23
C ASP A 72 8.25 -14.46 -1.04
N ASN A 73 8.58 -15.75 -1.06
CA ASN A 73 9.40 -16.37 -0.04
C ASN A 73 10.82 -15.80 -0.02
N GLU A 74 11.44 -15.58 -1.19
CA GLU A 74 12.76 -14.94 -1.27
C GLU A 74 12.75 -13.52 -0.69
N ILE A 75 11.72 -12.72 -1.00
CA ILE A 75 11.54 -11.38 -0.44
C ILE A 75 11.40 -11.42 1.09
N LYS A 76 10.58 -12.34 1.62
CA LYS A 76 10.41 -12.53 3.07
C LYS A 76 11.71 -12.92 3.75
N ASP A 77 12.43 -13.90 3.22
CA ASP A 77 13.71 -14.37 3.78
C ASP A 77 14.77 -13.26 3.77
N GLU A 78 14.84 -12.47 2.68
CA GLU A 78 15.75 -11.33 2.59
C GLU A 78 15.39 -10.20 3.55
N LEU A 79 14.10 -9.93 3.76
CA LEU A 79 13.61 -8.98 4.77
C LEU A 79 13.94 -9.45 6.19
N GLU A 80 13.66 -10.72 6.54
CA GLU A 80 13.96 -11.29 7.85
C GLU A 80 15.47 -11.21 8.16
N SER A 81 16.30 -11.59 7.20
CA SER A 81 17.75 -11.45 7.33
C SER A 81 18.19 -9.98 7.42
N SER A 82 17.53 -9.06 6.74
CA SER A 82 17.82 -7.61 6.83
C SER A 82 17.44 -7.02 8.19
N ILE A 83 16.36 -7.50 8.81
CA ILE A 83 15.96 -7.14 10.18
C ILE A 83 17.03 -7.60 11.17
N GLU A 84 17.54 -8.83 11.05
CA GLU A 84 18.61 -9.33 11.91
C GLU A 84 19.92 -8.54 11.73
N GLU A 85 20.28 -8.21 10.50
CA GLU A 85 21.44 -7.35 10.19
C GLU A 85 21.28 -5.95 10.81
N ALA A 86 20.11 -5.33 10.66
CA ALA A 86 19.79 -4.03 11.28
C ALA A 86 19.92 -4.12 12.81
N ARG A 87 19.33 -5.14 13.44
CA ARG A 87 19.44 -5.34 14.90
C ARG A 87 20.88 -5.49 15.36
N ARG A 88 21.69 -6.28 14.64
CA ARG A 88 23.12 -6.46 14.95
C ARG A 88 23.87 -5.13 14.84
N LEU A 89 23.66 -4.38 13.76
CA LEU A 89 24.29 -3.07 13.56
C LEU A 89 23.97 -2.12 14.70
N LYS A 90 22.71 -2.05 15.13
CA LYS A 90 22.27 -1.24 16.28
C LYS A 90 23.07 -1.59 17.54
N GLU A 91 23.18 -2.87 17.87
CA GLU A 91 23.96 -3.32 19.04
C GLU A 91 25.45 -2.98 18.93
N GLU A 92 26.03 -3.09 17.74
CA GLU A 92 27.45 -2.78 17.52
C GLU A 92 27.73 -1.26 17.60
N PHE A 93 26.83 -0.42 17.07
CA PHE A 93 26.89 1.04 17.25
C PHE A 93 26.76 1.44 18.72
N GLN A 94 25.84 0.83 19.47
CA GLN A 94 25.70 1.05 20.92
C GLN A 94 27.00 0.74 21.68
N ARG A 95 27.62 -0.39 21.37
CA ARG A 95 28.90 -0.79 21.98
C ARG A 95 30.00 0.21 21.63
N LEU A 96 30.10 0.61 20.37
CA LEU A 96 31.08 1.58 19.92
C LEU A 96 30.89 2.94 20.61
N GLN A 97 29.65 3.39 20.76
CA GLN A 97 29.30 4.63 21.48
C GLN A 97 29.77 4.58 22.95
N MET A 98 29.50 3.46 23.64
CA MET A 98 29.93 3.24 25.03
C MET A 98 31.46 3.20 25.16
N ASP A 99 32.16 2.61 24.20
CA ASP A 99 33.62 2.58 24.17
C ASP A 99 34.21 3.99 23.96
N PHE A 100 33.58 4.80 23.08
CA PHE A 100 34.01 6.17 22.81
C PHE A 100 33.82 7.05 24.05
N LEU A 101 32.72 6.88 24.80
CA LEU A 101 32.47 7.59 26.06
C LEU A 101 33.61 7.40 27.07
N GLN A 102 34.22 6.22 27.13
CA GLN A 102 35.25 5.89 28.11
C GLN A 102 36.67 6.34 27.71
N LYS A 103 36.92 6.54 26.41
CA LYS A 103 38.25 6.87 25.87
C LYS A 103 38.50 8.38 25.83
N LYS A 104 39.74 8.82 26.05
CA LYS A 104 40.10 10.25 25.90
C LYS A 104 40.33 10.65 24.45
N GLU A 105 40.91 9.75 23.66
CA GLU A 105 41.24 9.97 22.25
C GLU A 105 40.88 8.71 21.46
N LEU A 106 40.52 8.90 20.19
CA LEU A 106 40.19 7.81 19.27
C LEU A 106 41.47 7.17 18.74
N THR A 107 41.54 5.85 18.77
CA THR A 107 42.64 5.08 18.19
C THR A 107 42.38 4.76 16.72
N TRP A 108 43.43 4.34 16.00
CA TRP A 108 43.25 3.85 14.63
C TRP A 108 42.32 2.63 14.56
N GLN A 109 42.37 1.77 15.58
CA GLN A 109 41.48 0.60 15.68
C GLN A 109 40.01 1.02 15.79
N ASP A 110 39.73 2.06 16.58
CA ASP A 110 38.37 2.61 16.75
C ASP A 110 37.81 3.13 15.42
N LYS A 111 38.65 3.83 14.63
CA LYS A 111 38.28 4.28 13.29
C LYS A 111 37.96 3.10 12.37
N LYS A 112 38.80 2.06 12.39
CA LYS A 112 38.59 0.90 11.53
C LYS A 112 37.32 0.14 11.91
N GLN A 113 36.99 0.07 13.20
CA GLN A 113 35.73 -0.52 13.64
C GLN A 113 34.54 0.27 13.12
N LEU A 114 34.54 1.60 13.25
CA LEU A 114 33.47 2.43 12.70
C LEU A 114 33.35 2.32 11.17
N GLU A 115 34.47 2.33 10.46
CA GLU A 115 34.50 2.13 9.00
C GLU A 115 33.84 0.81 8.59
N ASN A 116 34.16 -0.29 9.30
CA ASN A 116 33.54 -1.59 9.02
C ASN A 116 32.02 -1.58 9.29
N LEU A 117 31.54 -0.93 10.34
CA LEU A 117 30.10 -0.81 10.60
C LEU A 117 29.38 -0.02 9.51
N LEU A 118 30.02 1.04 9.01
CA LEU A 118 29.49 1.83 7.91
C LEU A 118 29.46 1.05 6.59
N GLU A 119 30.46 0.21 6.35
CA GLU A 119 30.48 -0.73 5.21
C GLU A 119 29.35 -1.78 5.34
N GLU A 120 29.15 -2.36 6.53
CA GLU A 120 28.04 -3.29 6.80
C GLU A 120 26.67 -2.59 6.59
N GLN A 121 26.49 -1.34 7.04
CA GLN A 121 25.28 -0.56 6.73
C GLN A 121 25.07 -0.38 5.22
N GLN A 122 26.14 -0.04 4.48
CA GLN A 122 26.03 0.17 3.04
C GLN A 122 25.63 -1.14 2.33
N SER A 123 26.13 -2.27 2.80
CA SER A 123 25.71 -3.59 2.32
C SER A 123 24.21 -3.83 2.58
N LEU A 124 23.72 -3.51 3.78
CA LEU A 124 22.30 -3.59 4.12
C LEU A 124 21.46 -2.72 3.18
N GLN A 125 21.88 -1.48 2.92
CA GLN A 125 21.18 -0.58 1.99
C GLN A 125 21.08 -1.16 0.57
N ASN A 126 22.17 -1.70 0.03
CA ASN A 126 22.15 -2.34 -1.30
C ASN A 126 21.22 -3.56 -1.32
N LYS A 127 21.14 -4.31 -0.22
CA LYS A 127 20.22 -5.44 -0.08
C LYS A 127 18.77 -4.97 -0.13
N LEU A 128 18.43 -3.90 0.58
CA LEU A 128 17.09 -3.31 0.55
C LEU A 128 16.70 -2.79 -0.84
N GLU A 129 17.63 -2.16 -1.56
CA GLU A 129 17.43 -1.76 -2.97
C GLU A 129 17.10 -2.98 -3.85
N ASN A 130 17.84 -4.09 -3.68
CA ASN A 130 17.56 -5.33 -4.42
C ASN A 130 16.19 -5.94 -4.06
N ILE A 131 15.81 -5.94 -2.78
CA ILE A 131 14.49 -6.43 -2.35
C ILE A 131 13.39 -5.59 -3.01
N GLN A 132 13.54 -4.26 -3.03
CA GLN A 132 12.59 -3.37 -3.67
C GLN A 132 12.46 -3.68 -5.17
N GLU A 133 13.59 -3.82 -5.88
CA GLU A 133 13.57 -4.17 -7.31
C GLU A 133 12.89 -5.51 -7.56
N LYS A 134 13.16 -6.53 -6.73
CA LYS A 134 12.49 -7.83 -6.80
C LYS A 134 10.99 -7.71 -6.55
N ASN A 135 10.57 -6.96 -5.55
CA ASN A 135 9.15 -6.75 -5.25
C ASN A 135 8.43 -6.04 -6.40
N LEU A 136 9.01 -4.97 -6.97
CA LEU A 136 8.44 -4.27 -8.13
C LEU A 136 8.33 -5.19 -9.35
N LYS A 137 9.35 -6.00 -9.62
CA LYS A 137 9.34 -6.97 -10.71
C LYS A 137 8.26 -8.04 -10.50
N ASN A 138 8.11 -8.54 -9.27
CA ASN A 138 7.08 -9.50 -8.90
C ASN A 138 5.69 -8.94 -9.22
N GLN A 139 5.39 -7.72 -8.75
CA GLN A 139 4.11 -7.06 -9.00
C GLN A 139 3.83 -6.82 -10.48
N GLN A 140 4.84 -6.38 -11.25
CA GLN A 140 4.68 -6.18 -12.70
C GLN A 140 4.30 -7.49 -13.40
N GLN A 141 4.97 -8.59 -13.06
CA GLN A 141 4.63 -9.90 -13.61
C GLN A 141 3.19 -10.28 -13.23
N GLN A 142 2.79 -10.07 -11.98
CA GLN A 142 1.44 -10.39 -11.54
C GLN A 142 0.36 -9.62 -12.31
N GLN A 143 0.57 -8.32 -12.55
CA GLN A 143 -0.38 -7.47 -13.30
C GLN A 143 -0.49 -7.86 -14.78
N GLU A 144 0.55 -8.46 -15.36
CA GLU A 144 0.54 -8.92 -16.75
C GLU A 144 -0.30 -10.20 -16.94
N PHE A 145 -0.46 -11.01 -15.90
CA PHE A 145 -1.07 -12.34 -16.00
C PHE A 145 -2.38 -12.52 -15.22
N ASN A 146 -2.72 -11.64 -14.27
CA ASN A 146 -3.93 -11.76 -13.47
C ASN A 146 -4.64 -10.41 -13.24
N GLU A 147 -5.97 -10.40 -13.30
CA GLU A 147 -6.78 -9.22 -12.96
C GLU A 147 -6.90 -9.13 -11.43
N GLN A 148 -6.08 -8.27 -10.82
CA GLN A 148 -6.11 -8.06 -9.38
C GLN A 148 -7.23 -7.10 -8.97
N SER A 149 -7.77 -7.30 -7.75
CA SER A 149 -8.76 -6.40 -7.19
C SER A 149 -8.16 -5.03 -6.86
N GLU A 150 -8.98 -3.98 -6.96
CA GLU A 150 -8.55 -2.60 -6.71
C GLU A 150 -7.97 -2.42 -5.29
N ASP A 151 -8.46 -3.18 -4.32
CA ASP A 151 -7.97 -3.12 -2.94
C ASP A 151 -6.57 -3.75 -2.78
N ILE A 152 -6.29 -4.86 -3.48
CA ILE A 152 -4.95 -5.49 -3.50
C ILE A 152 -3.95 -4.56 -4.17
N LEU A 153 -4.33 -3.93 -5.29
CA LEU A 153 -3.47 -2.97 -6.00
C LEU A 153 -3.12 -1.75 -5.12
N LYS A 154 -4.09 -1.19 -4.39
CA LYS A 154 -3.82 -0.09 -3.45
C LYS A 154 -2.85 -0.49 -2.34
N LYS A 155 -3.02 -1.68 -1.76
CA LYS A 155 -2.12 -2.18 -0.72
C LYS A 155 -0.71 -2.44 -1.26
N GLN A 156 -0.59 -2.97 -2.48
CA GLN A 156 0.71 -3.11 -3.16
C GLN A 156 1.40 -1.76 -3.35
N GLU A 157 0.69 -0.73 -3.81
CA GLU A 157 1.23 0.63 -3.94
C GLU A 157 1.70 1.19 -2.59
N GLU A 158 0.95 0.98 -1.52
CA GLU A 158 1.34 1.41 -0.18
C GLU A 158 2.58 0.65 0.33
N ILE A 159 2.68 -0.66 0.11
CA ILE A 159 3.90 -1.43 0.44
C ILE A 159 5.10 -0.94 -0.37
N ASN A 160 4.92 -0.59 -1.65
CA ASN A 160 6.01 -0.01 -2.46
C ASN A 160 6.51 1.31 -1.87
N LYS A 161 5.60 2.16 -1.39
CA LYS A 161 5.98 3.39 -0.69
C LYS A 161 6.76 3.09 0.59
N LEU A 162 6.38 2.05 1.34
CA LEU A 162 7.17 1.63 2.50
C LEU A 162 8.59 1.24 2.08
N PHE A 163 8.76 0.47 1.00
CA PHE A 163 10.08 0.15 0.46
C PHE A 163 10.88 1.39 0.04
N ASP A 164 10.25 2.38 -0.60
CA ASP A 164 10.89 3.65 -0.94
C ASP A 164 11.35 4.42 0.32
N GLU A 165 10.53 4.38 1.38
CA GLU A 165 10.80 5.08 2.64
C GLU A 165 11.92 4.42 3.48
N LEU A 166 12.18 3.12 3.29
CA LEU A 166 13.34 2.42 3.88
C LEU A 166 14.67 2.97 3.36
N LEU A 167 14.70 3.50 2.14
CA LEU A 167 15.90 3.99 1.43
C LEU A 167 16.09 5.50 1.61
N ASN A 168 16.12 5.97 2.85
CA ASN A 168 16.12 7.40 3.17
C ASN A 168 17.45 8.13 2.83
N ASP A 169 17.35 9.28 2.16
CA ASP A 169 18.46 10.22 1.86
C ASP A 169 19.17 10.76 3.13
N GLU A 170 18.49 10.78 4.27
CA GLU A 170 19.09 11.20 5.54
C GLU A 170 20.24 10.29 5.97
N MET A 171 20.15 8.98 5.69
CA MET A 171 21.22 8.03 6.01
C MET A 171 22.48 8.28 5.17
N LYS A 172 22.31 8.61 3.88
CA LYS A 172 23.44 8.98 3.00
C LYS A 172 24.16 10.23 3.52
N LYS A 173 23.41 11.25 3.96
CA LYS A 173 23.99 12.46 4.56
C LYS A 173 24.71 12.15 5.87
N LEU A 174 24.12 11.34 6.73
CA LEU A 174 24.72 10.98 8.01
C LEU A 174 26.04 10.21 7.82
N TYR A 175 26.08 9.31 6.84
CA TYR A 175 27.29 8.61 6.41
C TYR A 175 28.39 9.60 5.98
N GLU A 176 28.09 10.56 5.10
CA GLU A 176 29.05 11.57 4.64
C GLU A 176 29.55 12.46 5.80
N GLU A 177 28.68 12.81 6.74
CA GLU A 177 29.05 13.59 7.92
C GLU A 177 29.98 12.80 8.83
N ILE A 178 29.70 11.51 9.08
CA ILE A 178 30.55 10.64 9.88
C ILE A 178 31.93 10.49 9.22
N GLN A 179 32.00 10.31 7.90
CA GLN A 179 33.28 10.24 7.18
C GLN A 179 34.13 11.50 7.37
N LYS A 180 33.53 12.69 7.23
CA LYS A 180 34.22 13.97 7.47
C LYS A 180 34.71 14.10 8.91
N LEU A 181 33.87 13.77 9.88
CA LEU A 181 34.23 13.86 11.31
C LEU A 181 35.32 12.85 11.71
N MET A 182 35.37 11.68 11.05
CA MET A 182 36.46 10.71 11.22
C MET A 182 37.81 11.25 10.73
N GLU A 183 37.82 12.04 9.66
CA GLU A 183 39.03 12.72 9.15
C GLU A 183 39.46 13.84 10.10
N GLU A 184 38.51 14.63 10.58
CA GLU A 184 38.76 15.77 11.49
C GLU A 184 39.09 15.37 12.93
N LEU A 185 38.95 14.09 13.30
CA LEU A 185 39.19 13.55 14.66
C LEU A 185 38.32 14.22 15.75
N ASN A 186 37.14 14.72 15.39
CA ASN A 186 36.26 15.37 16.34
C ASN A 186 35.42 14.34 17.12
N LYS A 187 35.96 13.85 18.24
CA LYS A 187 35.32 12.81 19.06
C LYS A 187 33.92 13.18 19.52
N ASP A 188 33.73 14.39 20.05
CA ASP A 188 32.46 14.77 20.67
C ASP A 188 31.33 14.86 19.63
N GLN A 189 31.62 15.41 18.45
CA GLN A 189 30.66 15.45 17.34
C GLN A 189 30.43 14.06 16.73
N LEU A 190 31.48 13.24 16.63
CA LEU A 190 31.35 11.86 16.13
C LEU A 190 30.45 11.02 17.04
N GLN A 191 30.54 11.21 18.36
CA GLN A 191 29.70 10.52 19.32
C GLN A 191 28.22 10.88 19.18
N GLU A 192 27.90 12.16 18.94
CA GLU A 192 26.54 12.62 18.65
C GLU A 192 26.01 11.95 17.37
N LYS A 193 26.82 11.95 16.30
CA LYS A 193 26.42 11.35 15.01
C LYS A 193 26.27 9.84 15.05
N ILE A 194 27.07 9.13 15.85
CA ILE A 194 26.87 7.70 16.10
C ILE A 194 25.55 7.45 16.82
N SER A 195 25.18 8.30 17.78
CA SER A 195 23.88 8.20 18.46
C SER A 195 22.70 8.45 17.50
N ASP A 196 22.84 9.41 16.59
CA ASP A 196 21.86 9.63 15.53
C ASP A 196 21.72 8.39 14.63
N PHE A 197 22.85 7.75 14.31
CA PHE A 197 22.89 6.57 13.44
C PHE A 197 22.25 5.35 14.09
N GLU A 198 22.59 5.07 15.35
CA GLU A 198 21.98 4.00 16.15
C GLU A 198 20.45 4.12 16.14
N MET A 199 19.95 5.33 16.35
CA MET A 199 18.51 5.59 16.42
C MET A 199 17.83 5.46 15.06
N ASN A 200 18.44 5.99 13.99
CA ASN A 200 17.91 5.79 12.65
C ASN A 200 17.90 4.30 12.26
N ASN A 201 18.86 3.52 12.75
CA ASN A 201 18.92 2.10 12.51
C ASN A 201 17.89 1.31 13.34
N ASP A 202 17.53 1.78 14.55
CA ASP A 202 16.34 1.28 15.29
C ASP A 202 15.04 1.57 14.54
N ASP A 203 14.90 2.77 13.97
CA ASP A 203 13.75 3.12 13.13
C ASP A 203 13.71 2.24 11.86
N LEU A 204 14.86 1.99 11.23
CA LEU A 204 14.96 1.08 10.08
C LEU A 204 14.55 -0.34 10.43
N GLU A 205 15.04 -0.90 11.55
CA GLU A 205 14.65 -2.24 12.03
C GLU A 205 13.13 -2.35 12.16
N LYS A 206 12.51 -1.34 12.78
CA LYS A 206 11.05 -1.27 12.97
C LYS A 206 10.29 -1.18 11.66
N GLU A 207 10.72 -0.32 10.73
CA GLU A 207 10.06 -0.19 9.44
C GLU A 207 10.22 -1.47 8.58
N LEU A 208 11.35 -2.17 8.67
CA LEU A 208 11.54 -3.46 8.00
C LEU A 208 10.59 -4.53 8.54
N ASP A 209 10.52 -4.67 9.87
CA ASP A 209 9.64 -5.63 10.56
C ASP A 209 8.15 -5.31 10.27
N ARG A 210 7.79 -4.02 10.27
CA ARG A 210 6.47 -3.57 9.83
C ARG A 210 6.18 -3.91 8.37
N THR A 211 7.12 -3.64 7.47
CA THR A 211 6.96 -3.90 6.03
C THR A 211 6.79 -5.40 5.78
N LEU A 212 7.56 -6.24 6.49
CA LEU A 212 7.45 -7.69 6.44
C LEU A 212 6.07 -8.17 6.89
N GLU A 213 5.53 -7.67 8.01
CA GLU A 213 4.20 -8.07 8.48
C GLU A 213 3.08 -7.63 7.52
N LEU A 214 3.16 -6.43 6.96
CA LEU A 214 2.19 -5.97 5.96
C LEU A 214 2.29 -6.77 4.65
N PHE A 215 3.51 -7.16 4.26
CA PHE A 215 3.75 -8.03 3.10
C PHE A 215 3.15 -9.42 3.30
N LYS A 216 3.37 -10.04 4.46
CA LYS A 216 2.75 -11.33 4.83
C LYS A 216 1.23 -11.26 4.84
N GLN A 217 0.66 -10.16 5.36
CA GLN A 217 -0.79 -9.94 5.33
C GLN A 217 -1.32 -9.83 3.91
N LEU A 218 -0.66 -9.06 3.04
CA LEU A 218 -1.04 -8.91 1.63
C LEU A 218 -0.99 -10.26 0.90
N GLU A 219 0.09 -11.02 1.09
CA GLU A 219 0.26 -12.36 0.50
C GLU A 219 -0.87 -13.30 0.95
N LEU A 220 -1.23 -13.30 2.23
CA LEU A 220 -2.34 -14.10 2.75
C LEU A 220 -3.67 -13.69 2.12
N GLU A 221 -3.98 -12.39 2.11
CA GLU A 221 -5.22 -11.86 1.55
C GLU A 221 -5.35 -12.20 0.06
N LYS A 222 -4.25 -12.08 -0.68
CA LYS A 222 -4.19 -12.46 -2.08
C LYS A 222 -4.49 -13.96 -2.25
N ASN A 223 -3.78 -14.81 -1.53
CA ASN A 223 -3.97 -16.27 -1.64
C ASN A 223 -5.41 -16.68 -1.27
N VAL A 224 -6.03 -16.02 -0.29
CA VAL A 224 -7.46 -16.24 0.04
C VAL A 224 -8.37 -15.84 -1.12
N ASN A 225 -8.15 -14.69 -1.75
CA ASN A 225 -8.93 -14.26 -2.92
C ASN A 225 -8.76 -15.23 -4.10
N ASP A 226 -7.52 -15.61 -4.42
CA ASP A 226 -7.22 -16.54 -5.50
C ASP A 226 -7.89 -17.90 -5.24
N ALA A 227 -7.85 -18.40 -4.00
CA ALA A 227 -8.52 -19.64 -3.62
C ALA A 227 -10.06 -19.53 -3.73
N VAL A 228 -10.65 -18.39 -3.38
CA VAL A 228 -12.09 -18.14 -3.55
C VAL A 228 -12.47 -18.15 -5.03
N ASP A 229 -11.68 -17.52 -5.89
CA ASP A 229 -11.92 -17.48 -7.34
C ASP A 229 -11.74 -18.85 -7.98
N GLU A 230 -10.70 -19.60 -7.60
CA GLU A 230 -10.48 -20.98 -8.03
C GLU A 230 -11.61 -21.92 -7.57
N LEU A 231 -12.08 -21.81 -6.32
CA LEU A 231 -13.24 -22.57 -5.83
C LEU A 231 -14.49 -22.27 -6.66
N ASN A 232 -14.75 -21.00 -6.98
CA ASN A 232 -15.90 -20.61 -7.80
C ASN A 232 -15.79 -21.13 -9.23
N LYS A 233 -14.60 -21.09 -9.81
CA LYS A 233 -14.32 -21.61 -11.16
C LYS A 233 -14.53 -23.12 -11.21
N LEU A 234 -13.91 -23.88 -10.31
CA LEU A 234 -14.09 -25.33 -10.20
C LEU A 234 -15.55 -25.71 -9.92
N ALA A 235 -16.25 -24.92 -9.10
CA ALA A 235 -17.68 -25.15 -8.86
C ALA A 235 -18.51 -25.01 -10.15
N GLU A 236 -18.25 -24.00 -10.98
CA GLU A 236 -18.98 -23.80 -12.22
C GLU A 236 -18.64 -24.88 -13.26
N GLU A 237 -17.35 -25.23 -13.42
CA GLU A 237 -16.92 -26.33 -14.30
C GLU A 237 -17.50 -27.68 -13.87
N GLN A 238 -17.54 -27.95 -12.56
CA GLN A 238 -18.11 -29.17 -12.01
C GLN A 238 -19.63 -29.23 -12.23
N LYS A 239 -20.31 -28.09 -12.23
CA LYS A 239 -21.74 -27.97 -12.51
C LYS A 239 -22.06 -28.11 -14.01
N GLU A 240 -21.25 -27.52 -14.89
CA GLU A 240 -21.35 -27.73 -16.34
C GLU A 240 -21.17 -29.22 -16.68
N LEU A 241 -20.16 -29.87 -16.08
CA LEU A 241 -19.95 -31.31 -16.22
C LEU A 241 -21.16 -32.13 -15.71
N ALA A 242 -21.83 -31.66 -14.65
CA ALA A 242 -23.03 -32.29 -14.12
C ALA A 242 -24.20 -32.23 -15.11
N GLU A 243 -24.37 -31.11 -15.80
CA GLU A 243 -25.38 -30.94 -16.85
C GLU A 243 -25.07 -31.86 -18.04
N ASP A 244 -23.83 -31.83 -18.55
CA ASP A 244 -23.38 -32.70 -19.64
C ASP A 244 -23.56 -34.19 -19.32
N THR A 245 -23.25 -34.59 -18.09
CA THR A 245 -23.38 -35.98 -17.63
C THR A 245 -24.84 -36.42 -17.58
N LYS A 246 -25.76 -35.56 -17.11
CA LYS A 246 -27.21 -35.87 -17.02
C LYS A 246 -27.85 -35.91 -18.40
N GLU A 247 -27.49 -34.97 -19.28
CA GLU A 247 -28.03 -34.85 -20.63
C GLU A 247 -27.38 -35.81 -21.64
N LYS A 248 -26.22 -36.39 -21.29
CA LYS A 248 -25.42 -37.29 -22.12
C LYS A 248 -24.97 -36.62 -23.42
N THR A 249 -24.53 -35.38 -23.32
CA THR A 249 -24.05 -34.55 -24.44
C THR A 249 -22.64 -34.95 -24.88
N LYS A 250 -21.83 -35.52 -23.98
CA LYS A 250 -20.45 -35.99 -24.21
C LYS A 250 -20.29 -37.50 -24.05
N GLU A 251 -19.21 -38.04 -24.62
CA GLU A 251 -18.89 -39.47 -24.51
C GLU A 251 -18.48 -39.85 -23.07
N PRO A 252 -18.78 -41.08 -22.60
CA PRO A 252 -18.49 -41.48 -21.21
C PRO A 252 -17.01 -41.40 -20.82
N GLU A 253 -16.11 -41.65 -21.77
CA GLU A 253 -14.66 -41.58 -21.56
C GLU A 253 -14.20 -40.13 -21.35
N GLU A 254 -14.74 -39.21 -22.16
CA GLU A 254 -14.49 -37.77 -22.05
C GLU A 254 -15.01 -37.20 -20.71
N LEU A 255 -16.21 -37.60 -20.28
CA LEU A 255 -16.78 -37.19 -18.98
C LEU A 255 -15.91 -37.66 -17.80
N LEU A 256 -15.35 -38.86 -17.89
CA LEU A 256 -14.48 -39.41 -16.85
C LEU A 256 -13.15 -38.68 -16.80
N ASP A 257 -12.56 -38.36 -17.95
CA ASP A 257 -11.30 -37.62 -18.02
C ASP A 257 -11.44 -36.19 -17.50
N ILE A 258 -12.51 -35.48 -17.86
CA ILE A 258 -12.82 -34.16 -17.31
C ILE A 258 -13.00 -34.25 -15.79
N GLN A 259 -13.74 -35.25 -15.29
CA GLN A 259 -13.93 -35.42 -13.84
C GLN A 259 -12.60 -35.63 -13.10
N LYS A 260 -11.70 -36.45 -13.66
CA LYS A 260 -10.37 -36.69 -13.06
C LYS A 260 -9.54 -35.42 -13.04
N GLN A 261 -9.57 -34.64 -14.13
CA GLN A 261 -8.87 -33.36 -14.20
C GLN A 261 -9.36 -32.41 -13.10
N LEU A 262 -10.68 -32.24 -12.95
CA LEU A 262 -11.26 -31.43 -11.88
C LEU A 262 -10.84 -31.94 -10.49
N SER A 263 -10.80 -33.26 -10.29
CA SER A 263 -10.34 -33.86 -9.02
C SER A 263 -8.86 -33.61 -8.75
N GLU A 264 -8.02 -33.51 -9.77
CA GLU A 264 -6.62 -33.15 -9.63
C GLU A 264 -6.46 -31.66 -9.31
N ASP A 265 -7.20 -30.80 -10.02
CA ASP A 265 -7.18 -29.35 -9.79
C ASP A 265 -7.69 -29.00 -8.38
N PHE A 266 -8.74 -29.67 -7.91
CA PHE A 266 -9.22 -29.52 -6.54
C PHE A 266 -8.20 -30.00 -5.48
N LYS A 267 -7.42 -31.05 -5.76
CA LYS A 267 -6.35 -31.48 -4.84
C LYS A 267 -5.25 -30.44 -4.72
N LYS A 268 -4.85 -29.81 -5.83
CA LYS A 268 -3.88 -28.71 -5.81
C LYS A 268 -4.39 -27.53 -5.00
N LEU A 269 -5.66 -27.17 -5.20
CA LEU A 269 -6.32 -26.13 -4.41
C LEU A 269 -6.37 -26.48 -2.91
N THR A 270 -6.55 -27.76 -2.55
CA THR A 270 -6.44 -28.20 -1.14
C THR A 270 -5.05 -27.94 -0.55
N GLU A 271 -3.98 -28.14 -1.33
CA GLU A 271 -2.62 -27.80 -0.90
C GLU A 271 -2.45 -26.28 -0.70
N ASP A 272 -3.05 -25.46 -1.58
CA ASP A 272 -3.07 -24.01 -1.44
C ASP A 272 -3.85 -23.55 -0.19
N LEU A 273 -4.98 -24.19 0.11
CA LEU A 273 -5.75 -23.92 1.33
C LEU A 273 -4.98 -24.29 2.60
N ASP A 274 -4.19 -25.37 2.57
CA ASP A 274 -3.29 -25.72 3.67
C ASP A 274 -2.14 -24.71 3.81
N ASP A 275 -1.61 -24.19 2.69
CA ASP A 275 -0.59 -23.13 2.68
C ASP A 275 -1.12 -21.81 3.26
N ILE A 276 -2.34 -21.40 2.89
CA ILE A 276 -3.06 -20.26 3.47
C ILE A 276 -3.15 -20.38 4.99
N GLN A 277 -3.48 -21.56 5.51
CA GLN A 277 -3.55 -21.79 6.95
C GLN A 277 -2.16 -21.68 7.61
N LYS A 278 -1.09 -22.15 6.97
CA LYS A 278 0.27 -21.98 7.50
C LYS A 278 0.67 -20.51 7.55
N LYS A 279 0.50 -19.78 6.43
CA LYS A 279 0.80 -18.35 6.34
C LYS A 279 0.00 -17.53 7.35
N ASN A 280 -1.27 -17.87 7.56
CA ASN A 280 -2.09 -17.23 8.59
C ASN A 280 -1.54 -17.42 10.01
N ASN A 281 -0.93 -18.58 10.30
CA ASN A 281 -0.30 -18.84 11.60
C ASN A 281 1.09 -18.20 11.75
N GLU A 282 1.75 -17.82 10.64
CA GLU A 282 3.03 -17.11 10.65
C GLU A 282 2.86 -15.61 10.95
N LEU A 283 1.66 -15.05 10.75
CA LEU A 283 1.35 -13.67 11.13
C LEU A 283 1.46 -13.48 12.65
N GLU A 284 1.97 -12.32 13.08
CA GLU A 284 1.98 -11.96 14.51
C GLU A 284 0.59 -12.00 15.14
N LYS A 285 -0.43 -11.60 14.36
CA LYS A 285 -1.84 -11.70 14.73
C LYS A 285 -2.60 -12.42 13.61
N PRO A 286 -2.83 -13.73 13.74
CA PRO A 286 -3.59 -14.50 12.77
C PRO A 286 -4.98 -13.92 12.52
N MET A 287 -5.41 -13.92 11.25
CA MET A 287 -6.78 -13.61 10.87
C MET A 287 -7.72 -14.74 11.36
N PRO A 288 -8.96 -14.41 11.77
CA PRO A 288 -9.95 -15.39 12.20
C PRO A 288 -10.55 -16.16 11.01
N LEU A 289 -9.73 -16.98 10.36
CA LEU A 289 -10.11 -17.88 9.28
C LEU A 289 -10.37 -19.28 9.86
N ASP A 290 -11.53 -19.86 9.58
CA ASP A 290 -11.79 -21.23 10.04
C ASP A 290 -10.98 -22.25 9.23
N ASP A 291 -10.67 -23.39 9.84
CA ASP A 291 -10.16 -24.56 9.13
C ASP A 291 -11.28 -25.15 8.25
N ASN A 292 -11.01 -25.29 6.95
CA ASN A 292 -11.97 -25.80 5.97
C ASN A 292 -11.72 -27.29 5.61
N LYS A 293 -10.93 -28.02 6.42
CA LYS A 293 -10.59 -29.44 6.17
C LYS A 293 -11.77 -30.38 6.12
N GLU A 294 -12.84 -30.11 6.87
CA GLU A 294 -14.05 -30.95 6.80
C GLU A 294 -14.79 -30.76 5.48
N GLU A 295 -14.94 -29.51 5.05
CA GLU A 295 -15.54 -29.14 3.78
C GLU A 295 -14.71 -29.66 2.59
N GLN A 296 -13.38 -29.56 2.64
CA GLN A 296 -12.46 -30.11 1.63
C GLN A 296 -12.66 -31.62 1.44
N LYS A 297 -12.64 -32.38 2.54
CA LYS A 297 -12.88 -33.83 2.50
C LYS A 297 -14.25 -34.19 1.93
N SER A 298 -15.26 -33.40 2.27
CA SER A 298 -16.61 -33.61 1.73
C SER A 298 -16.65 -33.44 0.20
N VAL A 299 -16.00 -32.41 -0.33
CA VAL A 299 -15.91 -32.19 -1.78
C VAL A 299 -15.16 -33.35 -2.44
N GLU A 300 -13.99 -33.72 -1.92
CA GLU A 300 -13.22 -34.86 -2.44
C GLU A 300 -14.02 -36.16 -2.47
N ASP A 301 -14.78 -36.44 -1.42
CA ASP A 301 -15.60 -37.63 -1.31
C ASP A 301 -16.74 -37.64 -2.34
N GLU A 302 -17.37 -36.48 -2.62
CA GLU A 302 -18.40 -36.39 -3.66
C GLU A 302 -17.80 -36.52 -5.06
N MET A 303 -16.62 -35.96 -5.32
CA MET A 303 -15.90 -36.09 -6.59
C MET A 303 -15.45 -37.55 -6.85
N LYS A 304 -14.88 -38.22 -5.85
CA LYS A 304 -14.52 -39.66 -5.94
C LYS A 304 -15.74 -40.53 -6.23
N LYS A 305 -16.86 -40.27 -5.56
CA LYS A 305 -18.12 -40.98 -5.85
C LYS A 305 -18.66 -40.67 -7.25
N SER A 306 -18.43 -39.46 -7.78
CA SER A 306 -18.78 -39.11 -9.16
C SER A 306 -17.98 -39.98 -10.15
N GLU A 307 -16.66 -40.05 -10.00
CA GLU A 307 -15.77 -40.89 -10.82
C GLU A 307 -16.23 -42.36 -10.81
N GLU A 308 -16.44 -42.93 -9.63
CA GLU A 308 -16.91 -44.32 -9.51
C GLU A 308 -18.27 -44.55 -10.19
N ASN A 309 -19.17 -43.56 -10.16
CA ASN A 309 -20.47 -43.67 -10.79
C ASN A 309 -20.38 -43.53 -12.32
N LEU A 310 -19.48 -42.69 -12.84
CA LEU A 310 -19.19 -42.58 -14.27
C LEU A 310 -18.62 -43.90 -14.82
N GLU A 311 -17.64 -44.50 -14.12
CA GLU A 311 -17.09 -45.82 -14.48
C GLU A 311 -18.16 -46.93 -14.51
N LYS A 312 -19.12 -46.86 -13.58
CA LYS A 312 -20.26 -47.79 -13.50
C LYS A 312 -21.41 -47.40 -14.45
N SER A 313 -21.22 -46.40 -15.31
CA SER A 313 -22.23 -45.84 -16.24
C SER A 313 -23.54 -45.39 -15.58
N LYS A 314 -23.46 -44.95 -14.31
CA LYS A 314 -24.59 -44.44 -13.51
C LYS A 314 -24.68 -42.92 -13.63
N ASN A 315 -24.82 -42.41 -14.84
CA ASN A 315 -24.74 -40.97 -15.17
C ASN A 315 -25.64 -40.09 -14.29
N LYS A 316 -26.88 -40.50 -13.99
CA LYS A 316 -27.75 -39.70 -13.11
C LYS A 316 -27.18 -39.51 -11.71
N LYS A 317 -26.58 -40.56 -11.13
CA LYS A 317 -25.95 -40.49 -9.80
C LYS A 317 -24.63 -39.72 -9.86
N ALA A 318 -23.86 -39.90 -10.93
CA ALA A 318 -22.66 -39.10 -11.16
C ALA A 318 -23.01 -37.61 -11.19
N GLY A 319 -23.97 -37.20 -12.03
CA GLY A 319 -24.45 -35.81 -12.09
C GLY A 319 -24.95 -35.26 -10.75
N GLU A 320 -25.67 -36.05 -9.94
CA GLU A 320 -26.09 -35.63 -8.60
C GLU A 320 -24.90 -35.42 -7.63
N ASN A 321 -23.83 -36.20 -7.79
CA ASN A 321 -22.61 -36.08 -7.00
C ASN A 321 -21.77 -34.87 -7.45
N GLN A 322 -21.70 -34.63 -8.75
CA GLN A 322 -21.06 -33.46 -9.35
C GLN A 322 -21.73 -32.16 -8.89
N ASP A 323 -23.07 -32.09 -8.91
CA ASP A 323 -23.82 -30.93 -8.38
C ASP A 323 -23.49 -30.66 -6.90
N LYS A 324 -23.39 -31.71 -6.09
CA LYS A 324 -23.09 -31.57 -4.66
C LYS A 324 -21.67 -31.06 -4.44
N ALA A 325 -20.70 -31.58 -5.19
CA ALA A 325 -19.34 -31.08 -5.14
C ALA A 325 -19.29 -29.59 -5.53
N ALA A 326 -19.96 -29.21 -6.62
CA ALA A 326 -20.09 -27.81 -7.05
C ALA A 326 -20.71 -26.91 -5.96
N GLU A 327 -21.83 -27.32 -5.38
CA GLU A 327 -22.50 -26.55 -4.32
C GLU A 327 -21.62 -26.43 -3.06
N GLN A 328 -20.90 -27.48 -2.68
CA GLN A 328 -19.99 -27.45 -1.54
C GLN A 328 -18.77 -26.56 -1.79
N MET A 329 -18.17 -26.58 -2.98
CA MET A 329 -17.10 -25.66 -3.37
C MET A 329 -17.57 -24.21 -3.30
N LYS A 330 -18.77 -23.92 -3.81
CA LYS A 330 -19.38 -22.58 -3.73
C LYS A 330 -19.67 -22.13 -2.30
N GLN A 331 -20.11 -23.05 -1.44
CA GLN A 331 -20.31 -22.77 -0.01
C GLN A 331 -19.00 -22.46 0.69
N MET A 332 -17.92 -23.20 0.38
CA MET A 332 -16.59 -22.94 0.89
C MET A 332 -16.08 -21.55 0.45
N ALA A 333 -16.21 -21.22 -0.85
CA ALA A 333 -15.84 -19.92 -1.39
C ALA A 333 -16.60 -18.78 -0.68
N GLY A 334 -17.92 -18.94 -0.52
CA GLY A 334 -18.76 -17.97 0.18
C GLY A 334 -18.41 -17.82 1.67
N LYS A 335 -18.06 -18.92 2.35
CA LYS A 335 -17.61 -18.91 3.75
C LYS A 335 -16.28 -18.18 3.90
N MET A 336 -15.30 -18.47 3.05
CA MET A 336 -13.99 -17.80 3.05
C MET A 336 -14.12 -16.30 2.78
N ALA A 337 -14.88 -15.92 1.74
CA ALA A 337 -15.13 -14.50 1.43
C ALA A 337 -15.83 -13.78 2.60
N ALA A 338 -16.81 -14.44 3.25
CA ALA A 338 -17.51 -13.88 4.40
C ALA A 338 -16.59 -13.72 5.62
N GLN A 339 -15.72 -14.69 5.90
CA GLN A 339 -14.74 -14.62 6.97
C GLN A 339 -13.73 -13.49 6.74
N MET A 340 -13.24 -13.35 5.50
CA MET A 340 -12.31 -12.27 5.15
C MET A 340 -12.95 -10.90 5.33
N ALA A 341 -14.17 -10.71 4.81
CA ALA A 341 -14.91 -9.46 4.99
C ALA A 341 -15.19 -9.15 6.48
N GLN A 342 -15.52 -10.18 7.28
CA GLN A 342 -15.73 -10.04 8.71
C GLN A 342 -14.43 -9.69 9.44
N ALA A 343 -13.33 -10.37 9.12
CA ALA A 343 -12.00 -10.13 9.68
C ALA A 343 -11.55 -8.69 9.41
N GLN A 344 -11.70 -8.22 8.17
CA GLN A 344 -11.37 -6.85 7.79
C GLN A 344 -12.23 -5.82 8.54
N SER A 345 -13.54 -6.05 8.64
CA SER A 345 -14.44 -5.15 9.36
C SER A 345 -14.14 -5.10 10.86
N GLN A 346 -13.89 -6.24 11.49
CA GLN A 346 -13.56 -6.32 12.92
C GLN A 346 -12.19 -5.73 13.21
N GLY A 347 -11.20 -6.03 12.37
CA GLY A 347 -9.86 -5.46 12.44
C GLY A 347 -9.91 -3.94 12.38
N LEU A 348 -10.59 -3.39 11.36
CA LEU A 348 -10.72 -1.95 11.18
C LEU A 348 -11.42 -1.26 12.37
N GLU A 349 -12.46 -1.86 12.94
CA GLU A 349 -13.12 -1.32 14.15
C GLU A 349 -12.19 -1.34 15.39
N GLU A 350 -11.50 -2.45 15.61
CA GLU A 350 -10.54 -2.61 16.71
C GLU A 350 -9.39 -1.60 16.57
N ASP A 351 -8.85 -1.47 15.37
CA ASP A 351 -7.73 -0.59 15.03
C ASP A 351 -8.11 0.89 15.17
N MET A 352 -9.31 1.28 14.75
CA MET A 352 -9.83 2.62 15.02
C MET A 352 -10.00 2.90 16.52
N ALA A 353 -10.43 1.90 17.31
CA ALA A 353 -10.56 2.05 18.75
C ALA A 353 -9.19 2.18 19.45
N ALA A 354 -8.20 1.41 18.99
CA ALA A 354 -6.81 1.51 19.45
C ALA A 354 -6.20 2.88 19.09
N LEU A 355 -6.35 3.34 17.85
CA LEU A 355 -5.90 4.66 17.40
C LEU A 355 -6.48 5.78 18.24
N ARG A 356 -7.80 5.76 18.54
CA ARG A 356 -8.43 6.78 19.40
C ARG A 356 -7.85 6.79 20.81
N LYS A 357 -7.52 5.63 21.36
CA LYS A 357 -6.88 5.54 22.68
C LYS A 357 -5.45 6.09 22.64
N LEU A 358 -4.67 5.74 21.62
CA LEU A 358 -3.31 6.26 21.44
C LEU A 358 -3.32 7.77 21.24
N LEU A 359 -4.23 8.29 20.42
CA LEU A 359 -4.42 9.72 20.21
C LEU A 359 -4.71 10.43 21.54
N ASN A 360 -5.62 9.89 22.37
CA ASN A 360 -5.88 10.45 23.71
C ASN A 360 -4.64 10.41 24.60
N ASN A 361 -3.91 9.31 24.63
CA ASN A 361 -2.68 9.19 25.43
C ASN A 361 -1.61 10.19 24.97
N ILE A 362 -1.46 10.42 23.67
CA ILE A 362 -0.53 11.41 23.11
C ILE A 362 -0.96 12.84 23.48
N ILE A 363 -2.26 13.14 23.42
CA ILE A 363 -2.80 14.44 23.84
C ILE A 363 -2.58 14.66 25.34
N ASP A 364 -2.85 13.66 26.17
CA ASP A 364 -2.64 13.73 27.62
C ASP A 364 -1.16 13.94 27.94
N LEU A 365 -0.26 13.17 27.32
CA LEU A 365 1.19 13.33 27.46
C LEU A 365 1.65 14.74 27.01
N SER A 366 1.10 15.26 25.91
CA SER A 366 1.39 16.62 25.41
C SER A 366 0.98 17.69 26.42
N ILE A 367 -0.23 17.58 27.01
CA ILE A 367 -0.70 18.50 28.05
C ILE A 367 0.17 18.43 29.31
N GLU A 368 0.58 17.23 29.71
CA GLU A 368 1.46 17.04 30.87
C GLU A 368 2.87 17.58 30.62
N GLN A 369 3.41 17.38 29.42
CA GLN A 369 4.70 17.92 28.98
C GLN A 369 4.67 19.46 28.94
N GLU A 370 3.57 20.08 28.48
CA GLU A 370 3.40 21.54 28.49
C GLU A 370 3.39 22.11 29.93
N LYS A 371 2.68 21.45 30.84
CA LYS A 371 2.68 21.82 32.27
C LYS A 371 4.08 21.74 32.85
N LEU A 372 4.79 20.64 32.60
CA LEU A 372 6.16 20.46 33.08
C LEU A 372 7.11 21.51 32.50
N MET A 373 7.03 21.76 31.20
CA MET A 373 7.81 22.81 30.51
C MET A 373 7.60 24.18 31.15
N THR A 374 6.34 24.51 31.48
CA THR A 374 6.00 25.77 32.15
C THR A 374 6.68 25.89 33.51
N GLU A 375 6.70 24.83 34.31
CA GLU A 375 7.34 24.83 35.62
C GLU A 375 8.88 24.85 35.53
N VAL A 376 9.47 24.11 34.59
CA VAL A 376 10.93 24.09 34.34
C VAL A 376 11.42 25.47 33.90
N SER A 377 10.68 26.15 33.03
CA SER A 377 11.04 27.49 32.55
C SER A 377 11.07 28.56 33.65
N LYS A 378 10.25 28.38 34.70
CA LYS A 378 10.17 29.28 35.87
C LYS A 378 11.14 28.91 36.99
N THR A 379 11.81 27.76 36.88
CA THR A 379 12.67 27.22 37.94
C THR A 379 14.10 27.71 37.77
N GLY A 380 14.63 28.37 38.80
CA GLY A 380 16.00 28.88 38.81
C GLY A 380 17.03 27.75 39.00
N THR A 381 18.23 27.89 38.44
CA THR A 381 19.29 26.85 38.42
C THR A 381 19.66 26.26 39.80
N LYS A 382 19.53 27.04 40.87
CA LYS A 382 19.83 26.62 42.26
C LYS A 382 18.62 26.07 43.02
N ASP A 383 17.43 26.06 42.41
CA ASP A 383 16.21 25.58 43.04
C ASP A 383 16.30 24.06 43.30
N PRO A 384 15.97 23.57 44.51
CA PRO A 384 15.94 22.14 44.80
C PRO A 384 14.85 21.37 44.04
N ARG A 385 13.80 22.03 43.53
CA ARG A 385 12.69 21.41 42.78
C ARG A 385 13.12 20.74 41.48
N PHE A 386 14.31 21.03 40.95
CA PHE A 386 14.85 20.36 39.76
C PHE A 386 14.84 18.83 39.89
N LYS A 387 15.06 18.30 41.09
CA LYS A 387 15.01 16.85 41.32
C LYS A 387 13.60 16.29 41.06
N GLU A 388 12.57 16.97 41.55
CA GLU A 388 11.17 16.56 41.38
C GLU A 388 10.74 16.72 39.91
N LEU A 389 11.10 17.83 39.27
CA LEU A 389 10.80 18.06 37.85
C LEU A 389 11.49 17.03 36.94
N ALA A 390 12.73 16.64 37.23
CA ALA A 390 13.43 15.58 36.51
C ALA A 390 12.75 14.21 36.71
N GLN A 391 12.23 13.92 37.90
CA GLN A 391 11.45 12.69 38.13
C GLN A 391 10.17 12.65 37.31
N VAL A 392 9.45 13.78 37.21
CA VAL A 392 8.27 13.89 36.35
C VAL A 392 8.64 13.75 34.87
N GLN A 393 9.73 14.37 34.42
CA GLN A 393 10.20 14.21 33.03
C GLN A 393 10.56 12.76 32.71
N HIS A 394 11.19 12.04 33.65
CA HIS A 394 11.51 10.63 33.49
C HIS A 394 10.23 9.78 33.39
N GLN A 395 9.23 10.05 34.22
CA GLN A 395 7.95 9.34 34.14
C GLN A 395 7.28 9.58 32.77
N GLN A 396 7.25 10.83 32.29
CA GLN A 396 6.71 11.17 30.97
C GLN A 396 7.47 10.48 29.83
N LEU A 397 8.79 10.31 29.97
CA LEU A 397 9.60 9.55 29.03
C LEU A 397 9.24 8.06 29.04
N ASP A 398 9.01 7.47 30.22
CA ASP A 398 8.57 6.07 30.33
C ASP A 398 7.17 5.88 29.69
N ASP A 399 6.26 6.81 29.95
CA ASP A 399 4.91 6.83 29.34
C ASP A 399 4.99 6.98 27.82
N ALA A 400 5.88 7.85 27.32
CA ALA A 400 6.15 8.02 25.90
C ALA A 400 6.64 6.71 25.25
N LYS A 401 7.56 5.99 25.90
CA LYS A 401 8.06 4.69 25.43
C LYS A 401 6.92 3.67 25.30
N HIS A 402 6.05 3.57 26.29
CA HIS A 402 4.88 2.69 26.23
C HIS A 402 3.88 3.05 25.11
N ILE A 403 3.66 4.35 24.89
CA ILE A 403 2.86 4.83 23.74
C ILE A 403 3.54 4.41 22.44
N GLY A 404 4.86 4.59 22.33
CA GLY A 404 5.63 4.21 21.15
C GLY A 404 5.58 2.73 20.84
N ASP A 405 5.71 1.85 21.84
CA ASP A 405 5.59 0.39 21.65
C ASP A 405 4.19 0.00 21.15
N SER A 406 3.16 0.64 21.71
CA SER A 406 1.76 0.40 21.32
C SER A 406 1.47 0.91 19.90
N LEU A 407 2.06 2.04 19.54
CA LEU A 407 1.96 2.64 18.22
C LEU A 407 2.69 1.81 17.16
N TYR A 408 3.88 1.31 17.52
CA TYR A 408 4.66 0.40 16.69
C TYR A 408 3.88 -0.88 16.39
N ALA A 409 3.34 -1.54 17.43
CA ALA A 409 2.52 -2.74 17.25
C ALA A 409 1.28 -2.49 16.36
N LEU A 410 0.71 -1.28 16.43
CA LEU A 410 -0.43 -0.90 15.61
C LEU A 410 -0.02 -0.59 14.15
N SER A 411 1.18 -0.05 13.93
CA SER A 411 1.72 0.24 12.60
C SER A 411 1.90 -1.00 11.73
N LYS A 412 2.14 -2.16 12.35
CA LYS A 412 2.20 -3.48 11.67
C LYS A 412 0.85 -3.97 11.14
N ARG A 413 -0.26 -3.35 11.58
CA ARG A 413 -1.63 -3.72 11.21
C ARG A 413 -2.30 -2.67 10.32
N ILE A 414 -1.95 -1.40 10.51
CA ILE A 414 -2.55 -0.28 9.80
C ILE A 414 -1.54 0.26 8.80
N ILE A 415 -1.74 -0.07 7.53
CA ILE A 415 -0.90 0.40 6.43
C ILE A 415 -0.96 1.92 6.24
N GLN A 416 -2.10 2.56 6.57
CA GLN A 416 -2.30 4.01 6.49
C GLN A 416 -1.48 4.80 7.52
N LEU A 417 -0.88 4.15 8.53
CA LEU A 417 0.05 4.83 9.43
C LEU A 417 1.36 5.06 8.68
N GLU A 418 1.65 6.27 8.24
CA GLU A 418 2.90 6.54 7.49
C GLU A 418 4.15 6.22 8.34
N SER A 419 5.28 5.87 7.71
CA SER A 419 6.56 5.63 8.43
C SER A 419 6.99 6.83 9.28
N PHE A 420 6.52 8.02 8.90
CA PHE A 420 6.76 9.26 9.63
C PHE A 420 6.22 9.23 11.07
N VAL A 421 5.24 8.38 11.37
CA VAL A 421 4.69 8.18 12.71
C VAL A 421 5.74 7.61 13.67
N ASN A 422 6.51 6.59 13.26
CA ASN A 422 7.57 6.03 14.10
C ASN A 422 8.72 7.05 14.28
N LYS A 423 9.08 7.78 13.21
CA LYS A 423 10.11 8.84 13.25
C LYS A 423 9.76 9.97 14.23
N GLU A 424 8.51 10.42 14.25
CA GLU A 424 8.06 11.44 15.19
C GLU A 424 8.06 10.92 16.64
N MET A 425 7.65 9.67 16.86
CA MET A 425 7.71 9.04 18.19
C MET A 425 9.14 8.89 18.69
N SER A 426 10.06 8.50 17.82
CA SER A 426 11.49 8.52 18.07
C SER A 426 11.97 9.94 18.43
N SER A 427 11.54 10.96 17.69
CA SER A 427 11.85 12.36 17.99
C SER A 427 11.32 12.84 19.35
N VAL A 428 10.13 12.37 19.77
CA VAL A 428 9.60 12.62 21.12
C VAL A 428 10.55 12.07 22.18
N ASN A 429 10.92 10.79 22.08
CA ASN A 429 11.79 10.12 23.06
C ASN A 429 13.15 10.82 23.17
N ARG A 430 13.81 11.10 22.04
CA ARG A 430 15.11 11.78 21.98
C ARG A 430 15.09 13.14 22.68
N ASN A 431 14.06 13.93 22.41
CA ASN A 431 13.92 15.26 22.98
C ASN A 431 13.53 15.21 24.47
N MET A 432 12.72 14.25 24.90
CA MET A 432 12.43 14.05 26.32
C MET A 432 13.67 13.60 27.11
N GLU A 433 14.51 12.73 26.55
CA GLU A 433 15.79 12.34 27.14
C GLU A 433 16.76 13.53 27.23
N SER A 434 16.87 14.32 26.17
CA SER A 434 17.68 15.54 26.15
C SER A 434 17.18 16.60 27.14
N ALA A 435 15.87 16.70 27.33
CA ALA A 435 15.25 17.54 28.34
C ALA A 435 15.61 17.06 29.76
N LEU A 436 15.52 15.75 30.02
CA LEU A 436 15.89 15.12 31.28
C LEU A 436 17.37 15.35 31.62
N GLN A 437 18.26 15.24 30.63
CA GLN A 437 19.68 15.58 30.78
C GLN A 437 19.85 17.06 31.14
N GLY A 438 19.17 17.95 30.42
CA GLY A 438 19.18 19.39 30.72
C GLY A 438 18.70 19.71 32.15
N MET A 439 17.71 18.99 32.66
CA MET A 439 17.25 19.12 34.05
C MET A 439 18.27 18.60 35.06
N SER A 440 18.92 17.47 34.75
CA SER A 440 19.99 16.88 35.58
C SER A 440 21.19 17.82 35.69
N ASP A 441 21.53 18.49 34.59
CA ASP A 441 22.58 19.50 34.51
C ASP A 441 22.15 20.87 35.08
N ARG A 442 20.90 20.99 35.54
CA ARG A 442 20.28 22.24 36.02
C ARG A 442 20.30 23.36 34.97
N ASN A 443 20.24 23.00 33.69
CA ASN A 443 20.16 23.91 32.56
C ASN A 443 18.70 24.00 32.07
N SER A 444 17.91 24.91 32.68
CA SER A 444 16.50 25.10 32.32
C SER A 444 16.29 25.55 30.88
N GLN A 445 17.26 26.26 30.28
CA GLN A 445 17.16 26.71 28.89
C GLN A 445 17.26 25.52 27.92
N LYS A 446 18.27 24.66 28.10
CA LYS A 446 18.42 23.43 27.31
C LYS A 446 17.22 22.52 27.50
N ALA A 447 16.79 22.30 28.76
CA ALA A 447 15.61 21.50 29.06
C ALA A 447 14.37 22.05 28.35
N SER A 448 14.02 23.32 28.56
CA SER A 448 12.83 23.94 27.96
C SER A 448 12.85 23.92 26.42
N MET A 449 14.03 24.02 25.80
CA MET A 449 14.17 23.93 24.34
C MET A 449 13.79 22.55 23.82
N HIS A 450 14.37 21.49 24.38
CA HIS A 450 14.01 20.12 23.96
C HIS A 450 12.58 19.74 24.35
N GLN A 451 12.05 20.25 25.47
CA GLN A 451 10.63 20.07 25.80
C GLN A 451 9.72 20.66 24.72
N LYS A 452 10.08 21.79 24.10
CA LYS A 452 9.32 22.35 22.96
C LYS A 452 9.42 21.49 21.70
N TYR A 453 10.59 20.92 21.41
CA TYR A 453 10.74 20.03 20.27
C TYR A 453 9.91 18.75 20.44
N SER A 454 9.92 18.18 21.65
CA SER A 454 9.03 17.07 22.00
C SER A 454 7.55 17.42 21.81
N MET A 455 7.12 18.62 22.23
CA MET A 455 5.75 19.11 21.98
C MET A 455 5.42 19.23 20.49
N THR A 456 6.37 19.69 19.65
CA THR A 456 6.17 19.73 18.18
C THR A 456 5.89 18.33 17.64
N SER A 457 6.73 17.35 18.01
CA SER A 457 6.56 15.97 17.56
C SER A 457 5.28 15.32 18.09
N LEU A 458 4.90 15.55 19.35
CA LEU A 458 3.62 15.07 19.91
C LEU A 458 2.41 15.65 19.15
N ASN A 459 2.48 16.92 18.75
CA ASN A 459 1.42 17.55 17.96
C ASN A 459 1.36 17.00 16.54
N ASN A 460 2.52 16.77 15.90
CA ASN A 460 2.59 16.12 14.59
C ASN A 460 2.00 14.71 14.65
N LEU A 461 2.38 13.91 15.65
CA LEU A 461 1.79 12.59 15.89
C LEU A 461 0.27 12.67 16.04
N ALA A 462 -0.23 13.58 16.87
CA ALA A 462 -1.67 13.73 17.06
C ALA A 462 -2.40 14.06 15.75
N LEU A 463 -1.81 14.91 14.90
CA LEU A 463 -2.36 15.24 13.58
C LEU A 463 -2.37 14.03 12.65
N LEU A 464 -1.25 13.32 12.54
CA LEU A 464 -1.11 12.15 11.67
C LEU A 464 -2.07 11.02 12.08
N LEU A 465 -2.20 10.77 13.39
CA LEU A 465 -3.13 9.77 13.89
C LEU A 465 -4.59 10.17 13.68
N ASP A 466 -4.93 11.47 13.77
CA ASP A 466 -6.26 11.95 13.43
C ASP A 466 -6.54 11.79 11.92
N GLU A 467 -5.58 12.11 11.05
CA GLU A 467 -5.69 11.92 9.60
C GLU A 467 -5.87 10.44 9.24
N ALA A 468 -5.05 9.53 9.79
CA ALA A 468 -5.20 8.09 9.61
C ALA A 468 -6.57 7.61 10.11
N LEU A 469 -7.02 8.07 11.29
CA LEU A 469 -8.33 7.75 11.84
C LEU A 469 -9.47 8.27 10.94
N GLN A 470 -9.34 9.46 10.35
CA GLN A 470 -10.30 10.01 9.40
C GLN A 470 -10.35 9.22 8.09
N GLN A 471 -9.20 8.78 7.56
CA GLN A 471 -9.12 7.93 6.39
C GLN A 471 -9.81 6.58 6.63
N MET A 472 -9.53 5.93 7.77
CA MET A 472 -10.21 4.69 8.16
C MET A 472 -11.72 4.86 8.32
N GLN A 473 -12.16 6.00 8.89
CA GLN A 473 -13.59 6.33 8.98
C GLN A 473 -14.25 6.52 7.61
N GLN A 474 -13.54 7.14 6.65
CA GLN A 474 -14.03 7.30 5.27
C GLN A 474 -14.14 5.95 4.55
N GLN A 475 -13.17 5.05 4.77
CA GLN A 475 -13.22 3.69 4.25
C GLN A 475 -14.39 2.89 4.83
N MET A 476 -14.57 2.91 6.16
CA MET A 476 -15.70 2.26 6.83
C MET A 476 -17.05 2.81 6.35
N ALA A 477 -17.15 4.13 6.17
CA ALA A 477 -18.37 4.77 5.67
C ALA A 477 -18.71 4.36 4.23
N SER A 478 -17.69 4.07 3.42
CA SER A 478 -17.85 3.58 2.04
C SER A 478 -18.24 2.10 1.98
N MET A 479 -17.83 1.31 2.97
CA MET A 479 -18.12 -0.12 3.06
C MET A 479 -19.48 -0.45 3.69
N MET A 480 -20.10 0.47 4.44
CA MET A 480 -21.41 0.26 5.08
C MET A 480 -22.55 0.39 4.05
N PRO A 481 -23.17 -0.72 3.61
CA PRO A 481 -24.33 -0.66 2.74
C PRO A 481 -25.52 -0.25 3.61
N GLY A 482 -26.11 0.92 3.32
CA GLY A 482 -27.41 1.26 3.88
C GLY A 482 -28.41 0.13 3.60
N GLN A 483 -28.91 -0.48 4.66
CA GLN A 483 -29.93 -1.54 4.64
C GLN A 483 -31.18 -1.03 3.90
N GLY A 484 -31.23 -1.28 2.60
CA GLY A 484 -32.22 -0.69 1.69
C GLY A 484 -32.21 -1.37 0.32
N ASN A 485 -32.58 -2.65 0.31
CA ASN A 485 -33.20 -3.39 -0.79
C ASN A 485 -32.96 -2.85 -2.23
N CYS A 486 -31.83 -3.19 -2.85
CA CYS A 486 -31.67 -3.12 -4.30
C CYS A 486 -30.79 -4.28 -4.80
N GLN A 487 -31.40 -5.19 -5.56
CA GLN A 487 -30.74 -6.26 -6.29
C GLN A 487 -30.00 -5.68 -7.50
N LYS A 488 -28.65 -5.71 -7.46
CA LYS A 488 -27.74 -6.08 -8.57
C LYS A 488 -26.28 -5.93 -8.10
N PRO A 489 -25.48 -7.01 -8.07
CA PRO A 489 -24.05 -6.92 -7.89
C PRO A 489 -23.39 -6.56 -9.24
N GLY A 490 -22.46 -5.61 -9.23
CA GLY A 490 -21.72 -5.17 -10.42
C GLY A 490 -21.81 -3.65 -10.61
N GLY A 491 -20.80 -2.94 -10.10
CA GLY A 491 -20.63 -1.51 -10.27
C GLY A 491 -19.59 -0.97 -9.31
N SER A 492 -18.46 -0.55 -9.86
CA SER A 492 -17.25 -0.01 -9.23
C SER A 492 -17.50 1.07 -8.17
N GLY A 493 -16.56 1.17 -7.22
CA GLY A 493 -16.51 2.22 -6.21
C GLY A 493 -16.61 3.60 -6.84
N GLN A 494 -17.71 4.30 -6.58
CA GLN A 494 -17.83 5.72 -6.86
C GLN A 494 -17.82 6.46 -5.53
N GLN A 495 -16.91 7.44 -5.45
CA GLN A 495 -17.00 8.50 -4.45
C GLN A 495 -18.40 9.13 -4.47
N PRO A 496 -18.89 9.64 -3.34
CA PRO A 496 -20.24 10.19 -3.25
C PRO A 496 -20.42 11.33 -4.27
N SER A 497 -21.35 11.12 -5.22
CA SER A 497 -21.70 12.11 -6.24
C SER A 497 -22.27 13.38 -5.61
N ALA A 498 -22.37 14.48 -6.36
CA ALA A 498 -23.07 15.67 -5.85
C ALA A 498 -24.54 15.35 -5.47
N SER A 499 -25.11 14.29 -6.07
CA SER A 499 -26.42 13.75 -5.71
C SER A 499 -26.47 13.11 -4.32
N ASP A 500 -25.39 12.46 -3.88
CA ASP A 500 -25.30 11.79 -2.58
C ASP A 500 -25.01 12.80 -1.47
N ILE A 501 -24.14 13.77 -1.74
CA ILE A 501 -23.92 14.93 -0.88
C ILE A 501 -25.22 15.71 -0.64
N LYS A 502 -26.04 15.87 -1.67
CA LYS A 502 -27.36 16.49 -1.54
C LYS A 502 -28.31 15.68 -0.67
N LYS A 503 -28.36 14.34 -0.80
CA LYS A 503 -29.20 13.49 0.05
C LYS A 503 -28.79 13.59 1.52
N MET A 504 -27.49 13.63 1.79
CA MET A 504 -26.96 13.84 3.14
C MET A 504 -27.36 15.21 3.69
N GLN A 505 -27.23 16.26 2.87
CA GLN A 505 -27.64 17.63 3.25
C GLN A 505 -29.16 17.75 3.48
N ASP A 506 -29.98 17.02 2.73
CA ASP A 506 -31.43 16.98 2.90
C ASP A 506 -31.85 16.24 4.17
N SER A 507 -31.12 15.19 4.53
CA SER A 507 -31.30 14.49 5.81
C SER A 507 -30.99 15.42 6.99
N LEU A 508 -29.85 16.12 6.92
CA LEU A 508 -29.42 17.08 7.93
C LEU A 508 -30.43 18.25 8.06
N SER A 509 -30.94 18.75 6.94
CA SER A 509 -31.96 19.81 6.94
C SER A 509 -33.28 19.36 7.58
N LYS A 510 -33.68 18.10 7.41
CA LYS A 510 -34.88 17.55 8.05
C LYS A 510 -34.69 17.39 9.56
N GLN A 511 -33.50 16.96 9.99
CA GLN A 511 -33.15 16.88 11.41
C GLN A 511 -33.13 18.27 12.06
N LEU A 512 -32.58 19.28 11.39
CA LEU A 512 -32.61 20.68 11.85
C LEU A 512 -34.02 21.25 11.94
N ASP A 513 -34.89 20.99 10.96
CA ASP A 513 -36.28 21.44 10.99
C ASP A 513 -37.11 20.71 12.07
N GLN A 514 -36.78 19.44 12.36
CA GLN A 514 -37.41 18.69 13.44
C GLN A 514 -36.97 19.22 14.81
N MET A 515 -35.66 19.44 15.01
CA MET A 515 -35.12 20.03 16.24
C MET A 515 -35.67 21.44 16.49
N LYS A 516 -35.82 22.27 15.46
CA LYS A 516 -36.42 23.61 15.59
C LYS A 516 -37.90 23.55 15.96
N LYS A 517 -38.67 22.62 15.40
CA LYS A 517 -40.09 22.40 15.77
C LYS A 517 -40.25 21.91 17.20
N GLU A 518 -39.30 21.12 17.70
CA GLU A 518 -39.24 20.68 19.10
C GLU A 518 -38.89 21.83 20.05
N MET A 519 -38.00 22.75 19.62
CA MET A 519 -37.73 24.01 20.34
C MET A 519 -38.92 24.97 20.33
N GLU A 520 -39.61 25.17 19.21
CA GLU A 520 -40.77 26.08 19.08
C GLU A 520 -42.02 25.58 19.83
N LYS A 521 -42.15 24.26 20.03
CA LYS A 521 -43.29 23.66 20.77
C LYS A 521 -43.05 23.53 22.27
N GLY A 522 -41.89 23.93 22.79
CA GLY A 522 -41.57 23.87 24.23
C GLY A 522 -41.70 22.48 24.86
N LYS A 523 -41.63 21.41 24.05
CA LYS A 523 -41.73 20.01 24.48
C LYS A 523 -40.47 19.27 24.06
N SER A 524 -39.53 19.10 25.00
CA SER A 524 -38.44 18.13 24.85
C SER A 524 -38.91 16.71 25.20
N PRO A 525 -38.40 15.68 24.51
CA PRO A 525 -38.42 14.31 25.00
C PRO A 525 -37.49 14.18 26.22
N GLY A 526 -37.93 13.49 27.27
CA GLY A 526 -37.07 13.10 28.40
C GLY A 526 -37.26 13.94 29.67
N GLY A 527 -38.00 13.39 30.63
CA GLY A 527 -38.26 14.02 31.92
C GLY A 527 -37.18 13.78 32.99
N LYS A 528 -37.15 14.74 33.93
CA LYS A 528 -36.51 14.77 35.26
C LYS A 528 -35.01 15.06 35.35
N GLY A 529 -34.73 16.33 35.63
CA GLY A 529 -33.77 16.73 36.67
C GLY A 529 -32.33 16.96 36.23
N GLY A 530 -31.97 18.25 36.05
CA GLY A 530 -30.62 18.70 36.38
C GLY A 530 -29.50 18.56 35.36
N ASN A 531 -29.73 18.76 34.05
CA ASN A 531 -28.78 19.45 33.15
C ASN A 531 -29.43 19.73 31.79
N LYS A 532 -30.18 20.83 31.69
CA LYS A 532 -31.07 21.13 30.56
C LYS A 532 -30.35 21.46 29.23
N ASN A 533 -29.03 21.68 29.23
CA ASN A 533 -28.28 22.12 28.04
C ASN A 533 -27.33 21.07 27.43
N GLN A 534 -27.04 19.95 28.10
CA GLN A 534 -25.99 19.02 27.65
C GLN A 534 -26.45 18.04 26.53
N GLY A 535 -27.69 17.56 26.55
CA GLY A 535 -28.21 16.65 25.52
C GLY A 535 -28.35 17.31 24.15
N MET A 536 -28.97 18.50 24.12
CA MET A 536 -29.08 19.33 22.91
C MET A 536 -27.72 19.79 22.38
N SER A 537 -26.77 20.14 23.26
CA SER A 537 -25.43 20.55 22.82
C SER A 537 -24.66 19.38 22.17
N LYS A 538 -24.93 18.13 22.57
CA LYS A 538 -24.31 16.95 21.97
C LYS A 538 -24.88 16.66 20.58
N GLU A 539 -26.20 16.76 20.42
CA GLU A 539 -26.85 16.60 19.11
C GLU A 539 -26.48 17.72 18.13
N ILE A 540 -26.38 18.97 18.61
CA ILE A 540 -25.92 20.11 17.81
C ILE A 540 -24.43 19.94 17.41
N ALA A 541 -23.57 19.47 18.33
CA ALA A 541 -22.18 19.20 18.02
C ALA A 541 -22.02 18.06 17.01
N GLN A 542 -22.83 17.00 17.12
CA GLN A 542 -22.86 15.91 16.14
C GLN A 542 -23.33 16.39 14.76
N MET A 543 -24.35 17.24 14.70
CA MET A 543 -24.80 17.82 13.42
C MET A 543 -23.77 18.79 12.83
N ALA A 544 -23.10 19.59 13.65
CA ALA A 544 -22.02 20.47 13.19
C ALA A 544 -20.84 19.65 12.64
N ALA A 545 -20.48 18.53 13.30
CA ALA A 545 -19.45 17.61 12.81
C ALA A 545 -19.87 16.93 11.50
N GLN A 546 -21.13 16.48 11.38
CA GLN A 546 -21.66 15.95 10.13
C GLN A 546 -21.64 17.00 9.01
N GLN A 547 -22.01 18.24 9.31
CA GLN A 547 -21.99 19.32 8.33
C GLN A 547 -20.58 19.68 7.87
N ALA A 548 -19.61 19.68 8.80
CA ALA A 548 -18.19 19.88 8.48
C ALA A 548 -17.62 18.74 7.62
N ALA A 549 -18.00 17.50 7.89
CA ALA A 549 -17.60 16.35 7.05
C ALA A 549 -18.15 16.49 5.62
N ILE A 550 -19.42 16.88 5.48
CA ILE A 550 -20.03 17.11 4.16
C ILE A 550 -19.33 18.29 3.45
N ARG A 551 -19.00 19.36 4.18
CA ARG A 551 -18.25 20.50 3.62
C ARG A 551 -16.87 20.09 3.11
N GLN A 552 -16.14 19.28 3.87
CA GLN A 552 -14.83 18.78 3.46
C GLN A 552 -14.91 17.88 2.22
N GLN A 553 -15.89 16.98 2.15
CA GLN A 553 -16.15 16.17 0.94
C GLN A 553 -16.45 17.05 -0.27
N LEU A 554 -17.25 18.10 -0.07
CA LEU A 554 -17.61 19.05 -1.11
C LEU A 554 -16.43 19.93 -1.55
N GLU A 555 -15.49 20.24 -0.65
CA GLU A 555 -14.23 20.92 -0.98
C GLU A 555 -13.26 20.02 -1.76
N LYS A 556 -13.16 18.74 -1.41
CA LYS A 556 -12.38 17.75 -2.18
C LYS A 556 -12.92 17.63 -3.60
N LEU A 557 -14.24 17.41 -3.72
CA LEU A 557 -14.93 17.39 -5.01
C LEU A 557 -14.74 18.70 -5.80
N ALA A 558 -14.74 19.85 -5.13
CA ALA A 558 -14.50 21.15 -5.75
C ALA A 558 -13.05 21.35 -6.21
N LYS A 559 -12.07 20.73 -5.56
CA LYS A 559 -10.65 20.77 -5.96
C LYS A 559 -10.44 19.92 -7.20
N GLU A 560 -10.92 18.68 -7.20
CA GLU A 560 -10.86 17.77 -8.35
C GLU A 560 -11.52 18.38 -9.60
N LEU A 561 -12.73 18.95 -9.45
CA LEU A 561 -13.43 19.62 -10.56
C LEU A 561 -12.77 20.93 -11.04
N ASN A 562 -11.81 21.48 -10.29
CA ASN A 562 -11.00 22.62 -10.71
C ASN A 562 -9.65 22.20 -11.29
N GLU A 563 -9.11 21.04 -10.90
CA GLU A 563 -7.90 20.44 -11.48
C GLU A 563 -8.11 20.03 -12.94
N GLU A 564 -9.35 19.72 -13.34
CA GLU A 564 -9.75 19.54 -14.76
C GLU A 564 -9.77 20.84 -15.60
N GLY A 565 -9.36 21.99 -15.05
CA GLY A 565 -9.06 23.22 -15.80
C GLY A 565 -10.26 24.05 -16.30
N LYS A 566 -11.50 23.66 -16.00
CA LYS A 566 -12.72 24.37 -16.48
C LYS A 566 -13.33 25.36 -15.48
N GLY A 567 -12.76 25.52 -14.28
CA GLY A 567 -13.25 26.47 -13.27
C GLY A 567 -14.67 26.15 -12.73
N GLN A 568 -15.09 24.89 -12.86
CA GLN A 568 -16.45 24.43 -12.57
C GLN A 568 -16.66 24.04 -11.09
N GLY A 569 -15.57 23.80 -10.35
CA GLY A 569 -15.61 23.64 -8.88
C GLY A 569 -15.85 24.95 -8.12
N ASN A 570 -15.88 26.10 -8.81
CA ASN A 570 -16.11 27.41 -8.17
C ASN A 570 -17.51 27.54 -7.54
N GLU A 571 -18.52 26.86 -8.08
CA GLU A 571 -19.87 26.88 -7.49
C GLU A 571 -19.94 25.99 -6.24
N LEU A 572 -19.22 24.87 -6.22
CA LEU A 572 -19.05 24.04 -5.04
C LEU A 572 -18.24 24.77 -3.96
N LYS A 573 -17.18 25.50 -4.31
CA LYS A 573 -16.47 26.36 -3.34
C LYS A 573 -17.39 27.39 -2.67
N LYS A 574 -18.32 28.00 -3.42
CA LYS A 574 -19.32 28.91 -2.84
C LYS A 574 -20.30 28.19 -1.91
N ILE A 575 -20.69 26.96 -2.25
CA ILE A 575 -21.53 26.13 -1.37
C ILE A 575 -20.77 25.81 -0.08
N SER A 576 -19.48 25.46 -0.16
CA SER A 576 -18.64 25.22 1.03
C SER A 576 -18.62 26.43 1.97
N LEU A 577 -18.42 27.65 1.45
CA LEU A 577 -18.43 28.87 2.26
C LEU A 577 -19.77 29.10 2.97
N LEU A 578 -20.90 28.81 2.30
CA LEU A 578 -22.22 28.88 2.93
C LEU A 578 -22.41 27.81 4.01
N MET A 579 -21.82 26.62 3.83
CA MET A 579 -21.83 25.55 4.83
C MET A 579 -20.99 25.92 6.05
N GLU A 580 -19.84 26.57 5.87
CA GLU A 580 -18.98 27.07 6.94
C GLU A 580 -19.70 28.14 7.80
N GLU A 581 -20.44 29.04 7.17
CA GLU A 581 -21.27 30.01 7.91
C GLU A 581 -22.40 29.33 8.70
N ASN A 582 -23.03 28.29 8.15
CA ASN A 582 -24.03 27.51 8.87
C ASN A 582 -23.43 26.70 10.02
N GLU A 583 -22.21 26.17 9.87
CA GLU A 583 -21.45 25.51 10.95
C GLU A 583 -21.18 26.48 12.10
N LYS A 584 -20.78 27.72 11.80
CA LYS A 584 -20.57 28.77 12.81
C LYS A 584 -21.87 29.14 13.54
N ASP A 585 -22.99 29.22 12.82
CA ASP A 585 -24.30 29.46 13.43
C ASP A 585 -24.72 28.30 14.33
N LEU A 586 -24.48 27.05 13.91
CA LEU A 586 -24.78 25.84 14.69
C LEU A 586 -23.90 25.72 15.94
N ALA A 587 -22.59 25.95 15.82
CA ALA A 587 -21.65 25.92 16.93
C ALA A 587 -21.99 26.96 18.01
N ASN A 588 -22.50 28.13 17.59
CA ASN A 588 -22.96 29.18 18.50
C ASN A 588 -24.43 29.04 18.95
N GLN A 589 -25.08 27.92 18.61
CA GLN A 589 -26.50 27.64 18.92
C GLN A 589 -27.50 28.68 18.36
N ASN A 590 -27.11 29.41 17.32
CA ASN A 590 -27.87 30.50 16.73
C ASN A 590 -28.69 30.02 15.52
N LEU A 591 -29.79 29.30 15.78
CA LEU A 591 -30.72 28.81 14.76
C LEU A 591 -31.70 29.89 14.29
N THR A 592 -31.17 30.91 13.61
CA THR A 592 -31.95 32.05 13.12
C THR A 592 -32.71 31.74 11.83
N ASN A 593 -33.62 32.63 11.43
CA ASN A 593 -34.26 32.53 10.10
C ASN A 593 -33.24 32.73 8.96
N GLN A 594 -32.12 33.40 9.20
CA GLN A 594 -31.04 33.53 8.21
C GLN A 594 -30.32 32.21 7.98
N THR A 595 -30.01 31.46 9.04
CA THR A 595 -29.41 30.11 8.95
C THR A 595 -30.31 29.15 8.14
N LYS A 596 -31.63 29.26 8.31
CA LYS A 596 -32.61 28.47 7.53
C LYS A 596 -32.63 28.86 6.05
N LEU A 597 -32.64 30.16 5.73
CA LEU A 597 -32.60 30.63 4.35
C LEU A 597 -31.28 30.22 3.66
N ARG A 598 -30.16 30.28 4.39
CA ARG A 598 -28.86 29.82 3.91
C ARG A 598 -28.85 28.32 3.65
N GLN A 599 -29.49 27.52 4.51
CA GLN A 599 -29.65 26.08 4.31
C GLN A 599 -30.48 25.76 3.05
N GLN A 600 -31.57 26.48 2.82
CA GLN A 600 -32.38 26.34 1.61
C GLN A 600 -31.61 26.77 0.35
N GLU A 601 -30.74 27.78 0.47
CA GLU A 601 -29.87 28.21 -0.61
C GLU A 601 -28.82 27.15 -0.97
N ILE A 602 -28.18 26.54 0.05
CA ILE A 602 -27.25 25.41 -0.12
C ILE A 602 -27.93 24.26 -0.89
N GLN A 603 -29.15 23.87 -0.47
CA GLN A 603 -29.92 22.82 -1.16
C GLN A 603 -30.24 23.19 -2.61
N SER A 604 -30.63 24.44 -2.87
CA SER A 604 -30.94 24.92 -4.22
C SER A 604 -29.71 24.89 -5.13
N ARG A 605 -28.55 25.29 -4.61
CA ARG A 605 -27.28 25.29 -5.36
C ARG A 605 -26.75 23.87 -5.57
N LEU A 606 -26.87 22.97 -4.58
CA LEU A 606 -26.56 21.55 -4.74
C LEU A 606 -27.45 20.89 -5.80
N LEU A 607 -28.74 21.23 -5.85
CA LEU A 607 -29.66 20.74 -6.88
C LEU A 607 -29.28 21.21 -8.29
N LYS A 608 -28.69 22.41 -8.41
CA LYS A 608 -28.12 22.90 -9.68
C LYS A 608 -26.83 22.16 -10.03
N ALA A 609 -25.95 21.89 -9.05
CA ALA A 609 -24.72 21.13 -9.25
C ALA A 609 -25.01 19.69 -9.71
N GLU A 610 -25.98 19.02 -9.09
CA GLU A 610 -26.45 17.68 -9.47
C GLU A 610 -26.99 17.63 -10.91
N LYS A 611 -27.70 18.69 -11.35
CA LYS A 611 -28.17 18.78 -12.74
C LYS A 611 -27.02 18.96 -13.72
N ALA A 612 -26.03 19.78 -13.38
CA ALA A 612 -24.84 19.99 -14.20
C ALA A 612 -23.96 18.74 -14.28
N GLU A 613 -23.85 17.97 -13.20
CA GLU A 613 -23.17 16.67 -13.16
C GLU A 613 -23.87 15.65 -14.06
N ARG A 614 -25.20 15.51 -13.95
CA ARG A 614 -25.96 14.64 -14.85
C ARG A 614 -25.78 15.03 -16.31
N GLU A 615 -25.86 16.32 -16.66
CA GLU A 615 -25.63 16.77 -18.04
C GLU A 615 -24.23 16.38 -18.57
N ARG A 616 -23.20 16.28 -17.72
CA ARG A 616 -21.87 15.79 -18.09
C ARG A 616 -21.82 14.28 -18.34
N GLU A 617 -22.52 13.46 -17.57
CA GLU A 617 -22.53 12.01 -17.78
C GLU A 617 -23.08 11.65 -19.18
N TRP A 618 -23.99 12.46 -19.70
CA TRP A 618 -24.50 12.34 -21.08
C TRP A 618 -23.47 12.78 -22.14
N ASP A 619 -22.61 13.75 -21.83
CA ASP A 619 -21.50 14.19 -22.71
C ASP A 619 -20.33 13.19 -22.70
N ASN A 620 -19.95 12.63 -21.54
CA ASN A 620 -18.87 11.64 -21.39
C ASN A 620 -19.20 10.27 -22.00
N LYS A 621 -20.49 9.87 -22.02
CA LYS A 621 -20.94 8.67 -22.77
C LYS A 621 -20.78 8.80 -24.29
N ARG A 622 -20.40 9.98 -24.79
CA ARG A 622 -20.08 10.26 -26.19
C ARG A 622 -18.60 10.63 -26.38
N ILE A 623 -17.70 10.01 -25.62
CA ILE A 623 -16.26 10.06 -25.86
C ILE A 623 -15.81 8.63 -26.18
N SER A 624 -15.41 8.36 -27.43
CA SER A 624 -14.68 7.14 -27.77
C SER A 624 -13.25 7.29 -27.26
N ASN A 625 -12.75 6.33 -26.50
CA ASN A 625 -11.35 6.31 -26.09
C ASN A 625 -10.47 6.08 -27.32
N GLU A 626 -9.78 7.12 -27.79
CA GLU A 626 -8.51 6.92 -28.47
C GLU A 626 -7.46 6.56 -27.42
N VAL A 627 -6.74 5.47 -27.67
CA VAL A 627 -5.61 4.98 -26.86
C VAL A 627 -4.59 6.10 -26.71
N LYS A 628 -4.41 6.61 -25.48
CA LYS A 628 -3.22 7.37 -25.14
C LYS A 628 -2.12 6.38 -24.81
N ASN A 629 -1.20 6.19 -25.75
CA ASN A 629 0.06 5.47 -25.55
C ASN A 629 0.78 5.97 -24.29
N GLN A 630 0.61 5.28 -23.16
CA GLN A 630 1.63 5.28 -22.13
C GLN A 630 2.82 4.52 -22.72
N LYS A 631 3.93 5.23 -22.91
CA LYS A 631 5.19 4.56 -23.18
C LYS A 631 5.58 3.84 -21.89
N LEU A 632 5.30 2.54 -21.82
CA LEU A 632 6.01 1.63 -20.93
C LEU A 632 7.50 1.90 -21.14
N SER A 633 8.17 2.37 -20.09
CA SER A 633 9.61 2.62 -20.15
C SER A 633 10.29 1.26 -20.28
N ASN A 634 10.76 0.96 -21.48
CA ASN A 634 11.41 -0.29 -21.83
C ASN A 634 12.69 -0.49 -20.99
N PRO A 635 12.78 -1.53 -20.13
CA PRO A 635 13.99 -1.83 -19.37
C PRO A 635 15.23 -2.07 -20.25
N GLU A 636 15.03 -2.50 -21.51
CA GLU A 636 16.14 -2.69 -22.45
C GLU A 636 16.82 -1.39 -22.87
N GLN A 637 16.11 -0.25 -22.93
CA GLN A 637 16.75 1.02 -23.29
C GLN A 637 17.67 1.52 -22.18
N PHE A 638 17.31 1.28 -20.91
CA PHE A 638 18.14 1.60 -19.76
C PHE A 638 19.37 0.67 -19.68
N SER A 639 19.17 -0.63 -19.94
CA SER A 639 20.26 -1.61 -20.01
C SER A 639 21.23 -1.33 -21.17
N LYS A 640 20.72 -1.00 -22.38
CA LYS A 640 21.56 -0.59 -23.52
C LYS A 640 22.29 0.73 -23.28
N TYR A 641 21.66 1.71 -22.62
CA TYR A 641 22.31 2.98 -22.29
C TYR A 641 23.45 2.80 -21.28
N ASN A 642 23.27 1.97 -20.25
CA ASN A 642 24.33 1.66 -19.28
C ASN A 642 25.46 0.81 -19.89
N LYS A 643 25.15 -0.14 -20.77
CA LYS A 643 26.17 -0.88 -21.54
C LYS A 643 26.96 0.00 -22.50
N LEU A 644 26.29 0.96 -23.16
CA LEU A 644 26.95 1.95 -24.01
C LEU A 644 27.86 2.88 -23.20
N LYS A 645 27.44 3.33 -22.00
CA LYS A 645 28.29 4.10 -21.08
C LYS A 645 29.48 3.31 -20.57
N GLN A 646 29.32 2.02 -20.23
CA GLN A 646 30.44 1.16 -19.84
C GLN A 646 31.43 0.97 -20.98
N ASN A 647 30.95 0.76 -22.21
CA ASN A 647 31.80 0.66 -23.39
C ASN A 647 32.50 1.99 -23.73
N GLU A 648 31.83 3.14 -23.57
CA GLU A 648 32.44 4.47 -23.74
C GLU A 648 33.49 4.77 -22.65
N ALA A 649 33.26 4.32 -21.41
CA ALA A 649 34.22 4.46 -20.31
C ALA A 649 35.46 3.57 -20.52
N GLU A 650 35.29 2.30 -20.91
CA GLU A 650 36.41 1.42 -21.30
C GLU A 650 37.17 1.97 -22.51
N MET A 651 36.49 2.57 -23.48
CA MET A 651 37.12 3.19 -24.65
C MET A 651 37.90 4.47 -24.30
N LEU A 652 37.48 5.21 -23.27
CA LEU A 652 38.20 6.37 -22.74
C LEU A 652 39.42 5.97 -21.88
N GLU A 653 39.33 4.88 -21.12
CA GLU A 653 40.46 4.34 -20.34
C GLU A 653 41.54 3.67 -21.20
N THR A 654 41.18 3.14 -22.37
CA THR A 654 42.11 2.45 -23.28
C THR A 654 42.87 3.37 -24.25
N LEU A 655 42.57 4.68 -24.27
CA LEU A 655 43.33 5.66 -25.05
C LEU A 655 44.51 6.20 -24.22
N PRO A 656 45.78 5.84 -24.52
CA PRO A 656 46.91 6.35 -23.78
C PRO A 656 47.01 7.87 -23.92
N PRO A 657 47.20 8.64 -22.83
CA PRO A 657 47.02 10.09 -22.81
C PRO A 657 48.06 10.91 -23.60
N ASN A 658 49.03 10.27 -24.28
CA ASN A 658 50.15 10.94 -24.94
C ASN A 658 50.32 10.59 -26.44
N LEU A 659 49.23 10.53 -27.21
CA LEU A 659 49.33 10.43 -28.68
C LEU A 659 49.46 11.80 -29.34
N ASN A 660 50.51 11.97 -30.16
CA ASN A 660 50.77 13.14 -31.00
C ASN A 660 49.56 13.40 -31.93
N PRO A 661 49.14 14.67 -32.16
CA PRO A 661 47.97 15.05 -32.96
C PRO A 661 47.82 14.33 -34.31
N TYR A 662 48.93 13.99 -34.97
CA TYR A 662 48.91 13.24 -36.23
C TYR A 662 48.27 11.85 -36.08
N TYR A 663 48.62 11.12 -35.01
CA TYR A 663 48.11 9.76 -34.78
C TYR A 663 46.68 9.77 -34.24
N LYS A 664 46.29 10.79 -33.45
CA LYS A 664 44.88 11.00 -33.08
C LYS A 664 43.98 11.12 -34.31
N LYS A 665 44.39 11.88 -35.32
CA LYS A 665 43.63 12.05 -36.55
C LYS A 665 43.49 10.74 -37.34
N LYS A 666 44.55 9.93 -37.39
CA LYS A 666 44.52 8.62 -38.07
C LYS A 666 43.65 7.59 -37.37
N VAL A 667 43.66 7.58 -36.03
CA VAL A 667 42.80 6.70 -35.22
C VAL A 667 41.33 7.10 -35.35
N SER A 668 41.01 8.40 -35.30
CA SER A 668 39.65 8.88 -35.56
C SER A 668 39.18 8.58 -36.99
N GLU A 669 40.04 8.71 -38.00
CA GLU A 669 39.71 8.32 -39.38
C GLU A 669 39.46 6.81 -39.54
N TYR A 670 40.11 5.97 -38.73
CA TYR A 670 39.93 4.52 -38.74
C TYR A 670 38.60 4.12 -38.08
N PHE A 671 38.27 4.68 -36.92
CA PHE A 671 37.01 4.39 -36.23
C PHE A 671 35.80 4.97 -36.95
N ASN A 672 35.91 6.18 -37.54
CA ASN A 672 34.81 6.74 -38.35
C ASN A 672 34.54 5.92 -39.62
N LYS A 673 35.48 5.11 -40.10
CA LYS A 673 35.24 4.17 -41.21
C LYS A 673 34.53 2.90 -40.76
N LEU A 674 34.78 2.45 -39.54
CA LEU A 674 34.13 1.28 -38.93
C LEU A 674 32.67 1.54 -38.52
N GLU A 675 32.26 2.79 -38.28
CA GLU A 675 30.86 3.15 -38.02
C GLU A 675 29.99 3.27 -39.29
N THR A 676 30.63 3.40 -40.46
CA THR A 676 29.93 3.54 -41.76
C THR A 676 29.84 2.24 -42.57
N GLU A 677 30.35 1.14 -42.05
CA GLU A 677 30.14 -0.24 -42.53
C GLU A 677 29.29 -1.01 -41.51
#